data_AF-A0A7J4Q060-F1
#
_entry.id   AF-A0A7J4Q060-F1
#
_cell.length_a   1.000
_cell.length_b   1.000
_cell.length_c   1.000
_cell.angle_alpha   90.00
_cell.angle_beta   90.00
_cell.angle_gamma   90.00
#
_symmetry.space_group_name_H-M   'P 1'
#
loop_
_entity.id
_entity.type
_entity.pdbx_description
1 polymer ?
#
loop_
_entity_poly.entity_id
_entity_poly.type
_entity_poly.pdbx_seq_one_letter_code
_entity_poly.pdbx_strand_id
1 'polypeptide(L)'
;MNRPVTTAVLLVALLGFAGCFGAVDPVDEQQIDEPVVLDAPRFEWIAPIETVQLDGTPIVIQVRYAGEGWNLLPSVFDPDYEALSAYGWSTSPVGYALEFLPSMLGNYTVMVSLEAVDSLALAPDVADITHQVLVTPPTELAPVIQAPSRELLEEPNLLWFEGAVMHDELDSCVLEYSISDGSAGEITLKQDGSWKVLLDFTEIETSLIITTQATCGVFSPLSDTVQTTVLLEGGGADADGDSVLDTTDRCPEGIGESEGWKSNSNSDKDGDGCRDNDEDDDDDNDGVLDLHDLCPESFGWVSTPDADFDSDGCHDTDEDEDDDNDGVLDIDDDCPNGRVGWSSTLYSDWDGDGCLDLDEDDDDDNDLALDVNDLCPKGFASWVRDVNTDFDDDGCADATEDDDDDNDQVPDVNSTGDQLDRCPQTPLNATDVDEQGCAAVQRDTDMDGVSDAVDLCEGTPVGLTVNEVGCADLDDDGVSANIDICPDSPTRWTIDEVGCAVVQAPVAWTTASSMNGPMQIVPHFSVPTLDGTFYFQQEWTGYDVYYFLFKYTDSSGNSNAGTWGQSPGPFIRGLPDNVHLFFGSFDTTYHTDVINRKAAVENALNPDEEAQWQDRIHYIDQQAGSISGGLGDMITSFNNPRYMGIDRFQQARETGSLYAWTSQNNDAMHLVHEPHQWNAEFPVEIRRHDPAVHEVTVWDFDRHTGGWGGGFTSTQTALFPSNLTAYDTLEVYHEHACYERANRYQKSDGSYGGCHEWDYEANLRICDRDNDSSCGTEFMRWITTYGREGKWLTDVSPYLFMLDNDDNRTFKYRGANKGDLTVTFLLSDWGSGIRGEDASFAFTGGQFDGTYNNESIYNRHLNFTVPSWASKVEIVATITGHGFGKDNANCAEFCDHQHHYYMNGQSTYEWHPIVYSNEGCENEVQNGVVANQFGSWPYGRAGWCAGQDVKQWTYDITSWSDMTGGNNHLSYKGLFNGQEYVPSDGIGNGQRNIHAEIWVVYYNTTSVE
;
A
#
# COMPACT_ATOMS: atom_id res chain seq x y z
N MET A 1 -29.18 -28.18 94.64
CA MET A 1 -30.49 -28.78 94.96
C MET A 1 -31.00 -29.38 93.65
N ASN A 2 -31.18 -30.70 93.52
CA ASN A 2 -32.44 -31.42 93.80
C ASN A 2 -33.68 -30.67 93.28
N ARG A 3 -34.60 -31.21 92.46
CA ARG A 3 -34.88 -32.56 91.87
C ARG A 3 -36.23 -32.38 91.05
N PRO A 4 -36.97 -33.41 90.58
CA PRO A 4 -36.65 -34.63 89.79
C PRO A 4 -37.56 -34.78 88.51
N VAL A 5 -37.17 -35.46 87.41
CA VAL A 5 -37.36 -36.90 87.02
C VAL A 5 -38.82 -37.41 86.77
N THR A 6 -38.95 -38.41 85.87
CA THR A 6 -40.06 -39.38 85.58
C THR A 6 -41.05 -38.95 84.48
N THR A 7 -41.58 -39.81 83.57
CA THR A 7 -41.51 -41.28 83.27
C THR A 7 -41.85 -41.42 81.76
N ALA A 8 -41.19 -42.17 80.87
CA ALA A 8 -40.95 -43.61 80.77
C ALA A 8 -42.20 -44.52 80.54
N VAL A 9 -42.19 -45.22 79.39
CA VAL A 9 -42.68 -46.61 79.16
C VAL A 9 -44.19 -46.89 78.95
N LEU A 10 -44.59 -46.99 77.67
CA LEU A 10 -45.39 -48.05 76.97
C LEU A 10 -45.70 -47.51 75.54
N LEU A 11 -45.61 -48.23 74.42
CA LEU A 11 -45.77 -49.66 74.15
C LEU A 11 -44.81 -50.17 73.06
N VAL A 12 -44.08 -51.25 73.38
CA VAL A 12 -43.30 -52.06 72.42
C VAL A 12 -44.25 -53.00 71.67
N ALA A 13 -45.19 -52.47 70.90
CA ALA A 13 -46.29 -53.27 70.32
C ALA A 13 -46.81 -52.85 68.93
N LEU A 14 -46.34 -51.74 68.35
CA LEU A 14 -46.70 -51.32 66.97
C LEU A 14 -45.53 -51.54 66.00
N LEU A 15 -45.08 -52.79 65.95
CA LEU A 15 -44.32 -53.34 64.82
C LEU A 15 -45.28 -53.46 63.63
N GLY A 16 -45.08 -52.65 62.58
CA GLY A 16 -45.94 -52.71 61.39
C GLY A 16 -45.62 -51.70 60.29
N PHE A 17 -44.52 -51.94 59.55
CA PHE A 17 -44.22 -51.41 58.20
C PHE A 17 -43.96 -49.89 58.00
N ALA A 18 -43.02 -49.62 57.07
CA ALA A 18 -42.42 -48.34 56.64
C ALA A 18 -41.29 -47.83 57.58
N GLY A 19 -40.01 -47.64 57.16
CA GLY A 19 -39.45 -47.52 55.80
C GLY A 19 -39.63 -46.10 55.26
N CYS A 20 -38.61 -45.36 54.85
CA CYS A 20 -37.16 -45.59 54.83
C CYS A 20 -36.44 -44.21 54.79
N PHE A 21 -35.11 -44.18 54.95
CA PHE A 21 -34.24 -43.00 54.76
C PHE A 21 -34.52 -41.71 55.56
N GLY A 22 -33.64 -41.47 56.53
CA GLY A 22 -33.26 -40.15 57.02
C GLY A 22 -31.81 -40.28 57.49
N ALA A 23 -30.86 -39.88 56.64
CA ALA A 23 -29.44 -39.93 56.98
C ALA A 23 -29.11 -38.94 58.10
N VAL A 24 -28.05 -39.22 58.86
CA VAL A 24 -27.65 -38.43 60.02
C VAL A 24 -26.62 -37.40 59.59
N ASP A 25 -27.00 -36.13 59.56
CA ASP A 25 -26.02 -35.04 59.53
C ASP A 25 -25.34 -34.91 60.91
N PRO A 26 -24.00 -34.80 60.97
CA PRO A 26 -23.29 -34.48 62.19
C PRO A 26 -23.44 -33.00 62.54
N VAL A 27 -23.16 -32.65 63.79
CA VAL A 27 -23.08 -31.25 64.24
C VAL A 27 -21.82 -30.63 63.66
N ASP A 28 -21.99 -29.50 62.97
CA ASP A 28 -20.91 -28.80 62.28
C ASP A 28 -19.89 -28.19 63.26
N GLU A 29 -18.61 -28.27 62.91
CA GLU A 29 -17.53 -27.62 63.66
C GLU A 29 -17.48 -26.14 63.28
N GLN A 30 -17.05 -25.25 64.18
CA GLN A 30 -16.76 -23.87 63.77
C GLN A 30 -15.51 -23.87 62.91
N GLN A 31 -15.72 -23.92 61.59
CA GLN A 31 -14.68 -23.66 60.60
C GLN A 31 -14.12 -22.25 60.87
N ILE A 32 -12.86 -22.20 61.28
CA ILE A 32 -12.05 -20.99 61.17
C ILE A 32 -11.58 -21.03 59.73
N ASP A 33 -12.17 -20.19 58.88
CA ASP A 33 -11.70 -20.08 57.49
C ASP A 33 -10.21 -19.73 57.50
N GLU A 34 -9.42 -20.50 56.76
CA GLU A 34 -8.03 -20.16 56.52
C GLU A 34 -7.98 -18.83 55.76
N PRO A 35 -7.10 -17.89 56.12
CA PRO A 35 -7.07 -16.59 55.46
C PRO A 35 -6.77 -16.77 53.98
N VAL A 36 -7.63 -16.20 53.13
CA VAL A 36 -7.45 -16.24 51.66
C VAL A 36 -6.11 -15.60 51.33
N VAL A 37 -5.20 -16.38 50.75
CA VAL A 37 -3.91 -15.90 50.25
C VAL A 37 -4.10 -15.58 48.77
N LEU A 38 -3.79 -14.36 48.36
CA LEU A 38 -3.82 -13.98 46.95
C LEU A 38 -2.48 -14.27 46.29
N ASP A 39 -2.50 -14.86 45.10
CA ASP A 39 -1.33 -14.93 44.24
C ASP A 39 -0.99 -13.54 43.67
N ALA A 40 0.29 -13.33 43.36
CA ALA A 40 0.75 -12.11 42.71
C ALA A 40 0.19 -12.06 41.27
N PRO A 41 -0.49 -10.96 40.87
CA PRO A 41 -1.08 -10.86 39.55
C PRO A 41 0.01 -10.72 38.47
N ARG A 42 -0.30 -11.19 37.26
CA ARG A 42 0.51 -10.92 36.07
C ARG A 42 -0.06 -9.74 35.31
N PHE A 43 0.82 -8.93 34.75
CA PHE A 43 0.51 -7.70 34.06
C PHE A 43 1.50 -7.50 32.92
N GLU A 44 1.00 -7.02 31.78
CA GLU A 44 1.79 -6.69 30.60
C GLU A 44 1.10 -5.53 29.85
N TRP A 45 1.87 -4.49 29.50
CA TRP A 45 1.39 -3.44 28.60
C TRP A 45 1.38 -3.99 27.17
N ILE A 46 0.27 -3.82 26.45
CA ILE A 46 0.16 -4.27 25.05
C ILE A 46 0.52 -3.08 24.16
N ALA A 47 1.60 -3.21 23.38
CA ALA A 47 2.11 -2.18 22.45
C ALA A 47 2.02 -0.73 23.00
N PRO A 48 2.61 -0.43 24.17
CA PRO A 48 2.39 0.84 24.85
C PRO A 48 2.95 2.01 24.04
N ILE A 49 2.09 2.99 23.74
CA ILE A 49 2.45 4.23 23.06
C ILE A 49 3.50 4.99 23.89
N GLU A 50 4.71 5.16 23.37
CA GLU A 50 5.79 5.90 24.05
C GLU A 50 5.76 7.40 23.75
N THR A 51 5.38 7.78 22.53
CA THR A 51 5.32 9.17 22.06
C THR A 51 4.07 9.38 21.22
N VAL A 52 3.43 10.54 21.36
CA VAL A 52 2.25 10.95 20.57
C VAL A 52 2.29 12.46 20.33
N GLN A 53 1.59 12.94 19.31
CA GLN A 53 1.46 14.37 19.05
C GLN A 53 0.30 14.99 19.84
N LEU A 54 0.34 16.30 20.07
CA LEU A 54 -0.81 17.07 20.58
C LEU A 54 -1.74 17.47 19.42
N ASP A 55 -2.36 16.47 18.81
CA ASP A 55 -3.24 16.56 17.62
C ASP A 55 -4.74 16.56 17.97
N GLY A 56 -5.10 16.25 19.22
CA GLY A 56 -6.49 16.07 19.66
C GLY A 56 -6.99 14.63 19.61
N THR A 57 -6.12 13.67 19.30
CA THR A 57 -6.42 12.23 19.37
C THR A 57 -6.33 11.74 20.83
N PRO A 58 -7.30 10.94 21.32
CA PRO A 58 -7.22 10.35 22.65
C PRO A 58 -6.16 9.25 22.68
N ILE A 59 -5.29 9.28 23.70
CA ILE A 59 -4.28 8.26 23.97
C ILE A 59 -4.98 7.05 24.57
N VAL A 60 -4.99 5.93 23.83
CA VAL A 60 -5.48 4.63 24.30
C VAL A 60 -4.29 3.74 24.67
N ILE A 61 -4.27 3.23 25.91
CA ILE A 61 -3.25 2.29 26.38
C ILE A 61 -3.94 1.02 26.85
N GLN A 62 -3.52 -0.11 26.27
CA GLN A 62 -4.08 -1.42 26.60
C GLN A 62 -3.20 -2.22 27.57
N VAL A 63 -3.85 -3.02 28.40
CA VAL A 63 -3.22 -3.80 29.45
C VAL A 63 -3.77 -5.21 29.50
N ARG A 64 -2.87 -6.19 29.36
CA ARG A 64 -3.16 -7.59 29.63
C ARG A 64 -3.01 -7.80 31.14
N TYR A 65 -4.08 -8.29 31.76
CA TYR A 65 -4.12 -8.53 33.20
C TYR A 65 -4.59 -9.94 33.51
N ALA A 66 -3.88 -10.65 34.39
CA ALA A 66 -4.26 -11.97 34.86
C ALA A 66 -4.00 -12.11 36.37
N GLY A 67 -5.08 -12.00 37.15
CA GLY A 67 -5.11 -12.26 38.59
C GLY A 67 -6.54 -12.27 39.11
N GLU A 68 -6.84 -13.13 40.08
CA GLU A 68 -8.13 -13.16 40.77
C GLU A 68 -8.03 -12.43 42.12
N GLY A 69 -9.09 -11.70 42.50
CA GLY A 69 -9.17 -11.06 43.82
C GLY A 69 -8.50 -9.69 43.97
N TRP A 70 -8.14 -9.01 42.87
CA TRP A 70 -7.62 -7.64 42.88
C TRP A 70 -8.51 -6.66 42.09
N ASN A 71 -8.56 -5.41 42.55
CA ASN A 71 -9.10 -4.26 41.83
C ASN A 71 -7.94 -3.48 41.20
N LEU A 72 -8.12 -3.05 39.95
CA LEU A 72 -7.21 -2.13 39.26
C LEU A 72 -7.74 -0.70 39.42
N LEU A 73 -6.90 0.20 39.93
CA LEU A 73 -7.20 1.62 40.11
C LEU A 73 -6.27 2.44 39.20
N PRO A 74 -6.69 2.76 37.97
CA PRO A 74 -5.94 3.67 37.10
C PRO A 74 -5.91 5.11 37.63
N SER A 75 -4.85 5.81 37.27
CA SER A 75 -4.69 7.25 37.46
C SER A 75 -3.75 7.77 36.37
N VAL A 76 -3.96 9.01 35.92
CA VAL A 76 -3.12 9.66 34.91
C VAL A 76 -2.67 11.00 35.47
N PHE A 77 -1.39 11.31 35.32
CA PHE A 77 -0.78 12.58 35.71
C PHE A 77 -0.28 13.31 34.47
N ASP A 78 -0.50 14.62 34.43
CA ASP A 78 0.02 15.51 33.39
C ASP A 78 1.52 15.81 33.58
N PRO A 79 2.16 16.56 32.66
CA PRO A 79 3.58 16.91 32.76
C PRO A 79 3.96 17.80 33.96
N ASP A 80 2.99 18.47 34.59
CA ASP A 80 3.16 19.25 35.82
C ASP A 80 2.86 18.43 37.10
N TYR A 81 2.59 17.11 36.94
CA TYR A 81 2.20 16.15 37.97
C TYR A 81 0.83 16.39 38.62
N GLU A 82 -0.08 17.11 37.96
CA GLU A 82 -1.49 17.16 38.38
C GLU A 82 -2.27 15.95 37.83
N ALA A 83 -3.18 15.39 38.64
CA ALA A 83 -3.95 14.21 38.25
C ALA A 83 -5.12 14.60 37.34
N LEU A 84 -5.21 13.98 36.16
CA LEU A 84 -6.32 14.20 35.22
C LEU A 84 -7.64 13.72 35.84
N SER A 85 -8.68 14.54 35.67
CA SER A 85 -10.03 14.27 36.19
C SER A 85 -10.96 13.58 35.17
N ALA A 86 -10.52 13.42 33.93
CA ALA A 86 -11.26 12.80 32.85
C ALA A 86 -10.37 11.82 32.07
N TYR A 87 -10.68 10.54 32.20
CA TYR A 87 -10.12 9.43 31.42
C TYR A 87 -11.16 8.30 31.38
N GLY A 88 -11.19 7.54 30.29
CA GLY A 88 -11.95 6.30 30.16
C GLY A 88 -11.18 5.12 30.76
N TRP A 89 -11.90 4.17 31.34
CA TRP A 89 -11.39 2.87 31.75
C TRP A 89 -12.42 1.80 31.43
N SER A 90 -12.08 0.90 30.51
CA SER A 90 -12.99 -0.10 29.97
C SER A 90 -12.33 -1.48 29.88
N THR A 91 -13.14 -2.53 29.73
CA THR A 91 -12.68 -3.90 29.47
C THR A 91 -12.60 -4.13 27.96
N SER A 92 -11.47 -4.66 27.48
CA SER A 92 -11.28 -5.06 26.07
C SER A 92 -11.18 -6.60 25.96
N PRO A 93 -11.25 -7.18 24.74
CA PRO A 93 -11.07 -8.64 24.55
C PRO A 93 -9.73 -9.18 25.06
N VAL A 94 -8.72 -8.33 25.22
CA VAL A 94 -7.36 -8.68 25.67
C VAL A 94 -7.04 -8.25 27.11
N GLY A 95 -7.96 -7.54 27.79
CA GLY A 95 -7.81 -7.12 29.18
C GLY A 95 -8.56 -5.81 29.50
N TYR A 96 -7.81 -4.73 29.75
CA TYR A 96 -8.36 -3.40 30.01
C TYR A 96 -7.77 -2.34 29.07
N ALA A 97 -8.52 -1.28 28.81
CA ALA A 97 -8.06 -0.11 28.06
C ALA A 97 -8.27 1.17 28.90
N LEU A 98 -7.22 2.00 28.96
CA LEU A 98 -7.25 3.35 29.50
C LEU A 98 -7.21 4.35 28.36
N GLU A 99 -8.12 5.33 28.37
CA GLU A 99 -8.23 6.35 27.32
C GLU A 99 -8.16 7.75 27.93
N PHE A 100 -7.30 8.65 27.45
CA PHE A 100 -7.29 10.04 27.91
C PHE A 100 -6.85 11.01 26.81
N LEU A 101 -7.39 12.23 26.83
CA LEU A 101 -7.02 13.28 25.88
C LEU A 101 -5.90 14.16 26.48
N PRO A 102 -4.71 14.26 25.85
CA PRO A 102 -3.67 15.18 26.30
C PRO A 102 -4.07 16.63 26.01
N SER A 103 -3.68 17.56 26.89
CA SER A 103 -4.05 18.99 26.80
C SER A 103 -2.86 19.95 26.73
N MET A 104 -1.64 19.43 26.86
CA MET A 104 -0.38 20.18 26.85
C MET A 104 0.81 19.25 26.55
N LEU A 105 1.94 19.83 26.15
CA LEU A 105 3.17 19.12 25.79
C LEU A 105 3.94 18.61 27.02
N GLY A 106 4.61 17.46 26.88
CA GLY A 106 5.46 16.85 27.90
C GLY A 106 5.08 15.42 28.28
N ASN A 107 5.68 14.88 29.33
CA ASN A 107 5.49 13.48 29.74
C ASN A 107 4.24 13.31 30.62
N TYR A 108 3.23 12.60 30.12
CA TYR A 108 2.13 12.10 30.94
C TYR A 108 2.57 10.80 31.60
N THR A 109 2.19 10.61 32.86
CA THR A 109 2.49 9.38 33.60
C THR A 109 1.19 8.66 33.93
N VAL A 110 0.99 7.48 33.36
CA VAL A 110 -0.14 6.60 33.68
C VAL A 110 0.30 5.64 34.77
N MET A 111 -0.47 5.54 35.85
CA MET A 111 -0.18 4.70 37.01
C MET A 111 -1.41 3.86 37.37
N VAL A 112 -1.25 2.54 37.39
CA VAL A 112 -2.28 1.58 37.80
C VAL A 112 -1.89 0.99 39.16
N SER A 113 -2.66 1.34 40.19
CA SER A 113 -2.54 0.77 41.53
C SER A 113 -3.38 -0.52 41.66
N LEU A 114 -2.91 -1.45 42.49
CA LEU A 114 -3.55 -2.76 42.70
C LEU A 114 -3.99 -2.90 44.16
N GLU A 115 -5.31 -3.01 44.40
CA GLU A 115 -5.88 -3.20 45.74
C GLU A 115 -6.56 -4.58 45.85
N ALA A 116 -6.37 -5.29 46.97
CA ALA A 116 -7.07 -6.55 47.22
C ALA A 116 -8.59 -6.32 47.40
N VAL A 117 -9.42 -7.12 46.71
CA VAL A 117 -10.90 -7.02 46.75
C VAL A 117 -11.43 -7.32 48.16
N ASP A 118 -10.80 -8.24 48.89
CA ASP A 118 -11.07 -8.46 50.31
C ASP A 118 -9.95 -7.88 51.19
N SER A 119 -10.30 -6.87 51.98
CA SER A 119 -9.45 -6.24 53.00
C SER A 119 -8.94 -7.19 54.11
N LEU A 120 -9.45 -8.42 54.19
CA LEU A 120 -9.03 -9.46 55.13
C LEU A 120 -8.10 -10.52 54.51
N ALA A 121 -7.86 -10.47 53.19
CA ALA A 121 -6.97 -11.39 52.52
C ALA A 121 -5.48 -11.12 52.83
N LEU A 122 -4.66 -12.18 52.83
CA LEU A 122 -3.21 -12.08 52.90
C LEU A 122 -2.65 -11.87 51.48
N ALA A 123 -2.62 -10.61 51.06
CA ALA A 123 -2.04 -10.20 49.78
C ALA A 123 -0.51 -9.95 49.90
N PRO A 124 0.28 -10.25 48.84
CA PRO A 124 1.66 -9.77 48.72
C PRO A 124 1.71 -8.25 48.55
N ASP A 125 2.87 -7.65 48.88
CA ASP A 125 3.14 -6.24 48.60
C ASP A 125 3.48 -6.10 47.11
N VAL A 126 2.63 -5.39 46.35
CA VAL A 126 2.74 -5.22 44.89
C VAL A 126 2.93 -3.74 44.59
N ALA A 127 3.94 -3.42 43.79
CA ALA A 127 4.22 -2.03 43.40
C ALA A 127 3.20 -1.50 42.38
N ASP A 128 2.91 -0.21 42.44
CA ASP A 128 2.16 0.49 41.40
C ASP A 128 2.86 0.36 40.04
N ILE A 129 2.08 0.21 38.98
CA ILE A 129 2.60 -0.03 37.64
C ILE A 129 2.48 1.24 36.82
N THR A 130 3.62 1.74 36.34
CA THR A 130 3.70 3.04 35.65
C THR A 130 4.12 2.90 34.19
N HIS A 131 3.50 3.69 33.32
CA HIS A 131 3.95 3.95 31.95
C HIS A 131 4.08 5.46 31.71
N GLN A 132 4.92 5.87 30.77
CA GLN A 132 5.09 7.29 30.40
C GLN A 132 4.84 7.49 28.90
N VAL A 133 4.06 8.52 28.58
CA VAL A 133 3.78 8.93 27.19
C VAL A 133 4.29 10.35 27.00
N LEU A 134 5.25 10.54 26.09
CA LEU A 134 5.75 11.86 25.70
C LEU A 134 4.81 12.49 24.69
N VAL A 135 4.19 13.62 25.05
CA VAL A 135 3.38 14.42 24.11
C VAL A 135 4.25 15.49 23.47
N THR A 136 4.47 15.39 22.16
CA THR A 136 5.23 16.33 21.33
C THR A 136 4.31 17.33 20.62
N PRO A 137 4.83 18.46 20.10
CA PRO A 137 4.05 19.35 19.23
C PRO A 137 3.43 18.59 18.05
N PRO A 138 2.24 19.01 17.57
CA PRO A 138 1.70 18.48 16.32
C PRO A 138 2.61 18.86 15.14
N THR A 139 2.64 18.02 14.11
CA THR A 139 3.27 18.35 12.83
C THR A 139 2.42 19.40 12.12
N GLU A 140 2.84 20.66 12.18
CA GLU A 140 2.24 21.73 11.38
C GLU A 140 2.77 21.67 9.94
N LEU A 141 1.87 21.66 8.97
CA LEU A 141 2.22 21.71 7.55
C LEU A 141 2.68 23.11 7.14
N ALA A 142 3.49 23.22 6.08
CA ALA A 142 3.76 24.53 5.49
C ALA A 142 2.45 25.08 4.88
N PRO A 143 2.19 26.40 4.94
CA PRO A 143 1.04 26.96 4.24
C PRO A 143 1.20 26.78 2.73
N VAL A 144 0.10 26.58 2.01
CA VAL A 144 0.11 26.53 0.54
C VAL A 144 -0.57 27.77 -0.02
N ILE A 145 0.18 28.57 -0.79
CA ILE A 145 -0.36 29.75 -1.47
C ILE A 145 -0.93 29.34 -2.83
N GLN A 146 -2.24 29.48 -2.99
CA GLN A 146 -2.88 29.47 -4.31
C GLN A 146 -2.99 30.91 -4.81
N ALA A 147 -2.07 31.30 -5.68
CA ALA A 147 -2.10 32.57 -6.41
C ALA A 147 -2.01 32.30 -7.92
N PRO A 148 -2.62 33.14 -8.78
CA PRO A 148 -2.51 32.97 -10.22
C PRO A 148 -1.04 33.09 -10.64
N SER A 149 -0.56 32.15 -11.46
CA SER A 149 0.81 32.14 -11.97
C SER A 149 1.08 33.27 -12.97
N ARG A 150 0.06 33.63 -13.74
CA ARG A 150 0.06 34.72 -14.70
C ARG A 150 -1.25 35.51 -14.62
N GLU A 151 -1.16 36.81 -14.83
CA GLU A 151 -2.29 37.74 -14.81
C GLU A 151 -2.32 38.53 -16.11
N LEU A 152 -3.38 38.38 -16.91
CA LEU A 152 -3.48 38.94 -18.26
C LEU A 152 -4.38 40.18 -18.24
N LEU A 153 -3.80 41.34 -18.55
CA LEU A 153 -4.47 42.63 -18.65
C LEU A 153 -4.69 42.99 -20.13
N GLU A 154 -5.91 43.22 -20.59
CA GLU A 154 -6.11 43.67 -21.99
C GLU A 154 -5.50 45.07 -22.26
N GLU A 155 -5.43 45.91 -21.21
CA GLU A 155 -4.79 47.23 -21.21
C GLU A 155 -4.25 47.60 -19.80
N PRO A 156 -3.25 48.50 -19.66
CA PRO A 156 -2.72 48.96 -18.37
C PRO A 156 -3.81 49.51 -17.44
N ASN A 157 -4.05 48.83 -16.31
CA ASN A 157 -5.16 49.13 -15.40
C ASN A 157 -4.85 48.72 -13.95
N LEU A 158 -5.78 48.97 -13.03
CA LEU A 158 -5.75 48.40 -11.68
C LEU A 158 -6.10 46.91 -11.72
N LEU A 159 -5.29 46.05 -11.09
CA LEU A 159 -5.55 44.62 -10.96
C LEU A 159 -6.11 44.31 -9.57
N TRP A 160 -7.21 43.56 -9.52
CA TRP A 160 -7.63 42.88 -8.30
C TRP A 160 -6.88 41.55 -8.20
N PHE A 161 -5.72 41.58 -7.58
CA PHE A 161 -4.96 40.37 -7.31
C PHE A 161 -5.67 39.59 -6.19
N GLU A 162 -5.96 38.32 -6.42
CA GLU A 162 -6.68 37.47 -5.48
C GLU A 162 -6.18 36.02 -5.49
N GLY A 163 -6.50 35.29 -4.43
CA GLY A 163 -6.07 33.93 -4.23
C GLY A 163 -6.47 33.42 -2.84
N ALA A 164 -5.84 32.32 -2.42
CA ALA A 164 -6.03 31.73 -1.10
C ALA A 164 -4.71 31.29 -0.47
N VAL A 165 -4.73 31.14 0.86
CA VAL A 165 -3.75 30.39 1.63
C VAL A 165 -4.48 29.23 2.26
N MET A 166 -3.96 28.01 2.09
CA MET A 166 -4.44 26.81 2.75
C MET A 166 -3.46 26.41 3.86
N HIS A 167 -3.96 26.34 5.09
CA HIS A 167 -3.23 25.94 6.30
C HIS A 167 -4.27 25.63 7.38
N ASP A 168 -4.04 24.66 8.26
CA ASP A 168 -5.03 24.26 9.26
C ASP A 168 -5.32 25.39 10.27
N GLU A 169 -4.26 26.10 10.69
CA GLU A 169 -4.33 27.22 11.64
C GLU A 169 -4.20 28.57 10.92
N LEU A 170 -5.22 28.98 10.17
CA LEU A 170 -5.22 30.25 9.40
C LEU A 170 -5.01 31.51 10.26
N ASP A 171 -5.43 31.50 11.53
CA ASP A 171 -5.24 32.63 12.45
C ASP A 171 -3.76 32.88 12.82
N SER A 172 -2.87 31.92 12.53
CA SER A 172 -1.41 32.08 12.68
C SER A 172 -0.73 32.74 11.48
N CYS A 173 -1.43 32.88 10.35
CA CYS A 173 -0.84 33.26 9.07
C CYS A 173 -0.59 34.76 8.91
N VAL A 174 0.60 35.10 8.41
CA VAL A 174 0.98 36.43 7.89
C VAL A 174 1.27 36.31 6.40
N LEU A 175 0.62 37.15 5.59
CA LEU A 175 0.76 37.16 4.13
C LEU A 175 1.35 38.50 3.67
N GLU A 176 2.51 38.47 3.01
CA GLU A 176 3.20 39.65 2.48
C GLU A 176 3.36 39.55 0.95
N TYR A 177 3.47 40.69 0.27
CA TYR A 177 3.80 40.76 -1.15
C TYR A 177 4.87 41.81 -1.45
N SER A 178 5.64 41.57 -2.51
CA SER A 178 6.56 42.53 -3.11
C SER A 178 6.48 42.45 -4.64
N ILE A 179 6.70 43.58 -5.32
CA ILE A 179 6.60 43.69 -6.77
C ILE A 179 7.97 44.13 -7.31
N SER A 180 8.33 43.67 -8.51
CA SER A 180 9.63 43.96 -9.16
C SER A 180 9.91 45.44 -9.44
N ASP A 181 8.93 46.34 -9.28
CA ASP A 181 9.09 47.80 -9.34
C ASP A 181 9.65 48.41 -8.02
N GLY A 182 9.65 47.62 -6.93
CA GLY A 182 10.04 48.03 -5.58
C GLY A 182 8.88 48.33 -4.64
N SER A 183 7.63 48.14 -5.07
CA SER A 183 6.43 48.21 -4.24
C SER A 183 6.31 46.97 -3.35
N ALA A 184 5.83 47.10 -2.11
CA ALA A 184 5.60 45.98 -1.20
C ALA A 184 4.53 46.31 -0.15
N GLY A 185 3.90 45.29 0.44
CA GLY A 185 2.88 45.44 1.47
C GLY A 185 2.47 44.12 2.12
N GLU A 186 1.55 44.22 3.08
CA GLU A 186 0.94 43.09 3.79
C GLU A 186 -0.49 42.90 3.29
N ILE A 187 -0.93 41.65 3.12
CA ILE A 187 -2.26 41.28 2.64
C ILE A 187 -3.07 40.74 3.81
N THR A 188 -4.28 41.28 4.02
CA THR A 188 -5.20 40.76 5.03
C THR A 188 -5.91 39.51 4.53
N LEU A 189 -5.63 38.37 5.16
CA LEU A 189 -6.37 37.12 4.98
C LEU A 189 -7.79 37.21 5.56
N LYS A 190 -8.75 36.51 4.94
CA LYS A 190 -10.07 36.23 5.51
C LYS A 190 -10.05 34.91 6.29
N GLN A 191 -11.12 34.66 7.05
CA GLN A 191 -11.32 33.42 7.82
C GLN A 191 -11.47 32.16 6.96
N ASP A 192 -11.72 32.30 5.65
CA ASP A 192 -11.78 31.22 4.66
C ASP A 192 -10.44 31.02 3.92
N GLY A 193 -9.35 31.65 4.39
CA GLY A 193 -8.03 31.62 3.76
C GLY A 193 -7.91 32.48 2.50
N SER A 194 -9.02 32.99 1.96
CA SER A 194 -9.00 33.78 0.73
C SER A 194 -8.54 35.22 0.99
N TRP A 195 -7.87 35.81 0.01
CA TRP A 195 -7.40 37.19 0.06
C TRP A 195 -7.68 37.92 -1.25
N LYS A 196 -7.76 39.25 -1.19
CA LYS A 196 -7.99 40.11 -2.35
C LYS A 196 -7.39 41.50 -2.09
N VAL A 197 -6.43 41.92 -2.90
CA VAL A 197 -5.72 43.20 -2.79
C VAL A 197 -5.79 43.94 -4.14
N LEU A 198 -5.88 45.27 -4.08
CA LEU A 198 -5.91 46.12 -5.28
C LEU A 198 -4.49 46.60 -5.56
N LEU A 199 -3.91 46.18 -6.69
CA LEU A 199 -2.58 46.55 -7.14
C LEU A 199 -2.67 47.50 -8.34
N ASP A 200 -1.75 48.47 -8.42
CA ASP A 200 -1.76 49.50 -9.46
C ASP A 200 -0.74 49.18 -10.56
N PHE A 201 -1.24 48.75 -11.72
CA PHE A 201 -0.43 48.50 -12.92
C PHE A 201 -0.72 49.54 -14.02
N THR A 202 -1.23 50.72 -13.68
CA THR A 202 -1.58 51.76 -14.68
C THR A 202 -0.38 52.36 -15.43
N GLU A 203 0.84 52.22 -14.88
CA GLU A 203 2.11 52.64 -15.52
C GLU A 203 2.91 51.46 -16.13
N ILE A 204 2.30 50.28 -16.33
CA ILE A 204 3.02 49.08 -16.84
C ILE A 204 3.39 49.22 -18.34
N GLU A 205 4.69 49.24 -18.64
CA GLU A 205 5.24 49.20 -20.02
C GLU A 205 5.77 47.80 -20.43
N THR A 206 6.01 46.92 -19.46
CA THR A 206 6.57 45.56 -19.62
C THR A 206 6.02 44.66 -18.51
N SER A 207 6.06 43.34 -18.69
CA SER A 207 5.64 42.40 -17.64
C SER A 207 6.32 42.65 -16.29
N LEU A 208 5.55 42.58 -15.21
CA LEU A 208 6.01 42.75 -13.82
C LEU A 208 5.77 41.46 -13.04
N ILE A 209 6.58 41.22 -12.00
CA ILE A 209 6.49 40.04 -11.15
C ILE A 209 6.02 40.47 -9.76
N ILE A 210 4.95 39.85 -9.26
CA ILE A 210 4.51 39.91 -7.86
C ILE A 210 5.08 38.67 -7.16
N THR A 211 5.82 38.84 -6.08
CA THR A 211 6.26 37.75 -5.18
C THR A 211 5.42 37.82 -3.91
N THR A 212 4.71 36.75 -3.60
CA THR A 212 3.80 36.62 -2.46
C THR A 212 4.35 35.58 -1.50
N GLN A 213 4.46 35.89 -0.21
CA GLN A 213 4.99 35.00 0.82
C GLN A 213 4.00 34.87 1.98
N ALA A 214 3.65 33.64 2.36
CA ALA A 214 2.83 33.31 3.51
C ALA A 214 3.73 32.68 4.57
N THR A 215 3.57 33.05 5.84
CA THR A 215 4.21 32.40 6.99
C THR A 215 3.15 32.04 8.01
N CYS A 216 3.02 30.76 8.36
CA CYS A 216 1.99 30.22 9.26
C CYS A 216 2.59 29.17 10.19
N GLY A 217 1.94 28.90 11.33
CA GLY A 217 2.35 27.94 12.35
C GLY A 217 2.34 28.54 13.76
N VAL A 218 1.77 27.82 14.71
CA VAL A 218 1.64 28.15 16.14
C VAL A 218 2.84 27.64 16.94
N PHE A 219 3.36 26.46 16.59
CA PHE A 219 4.50 25.81 17.24
C PHE A 219 5.79 25.94 16.43
N SER A 220 5.69 25.83 15.10
CA SER A 220 6.78 25.88 14.14
C SER A 220 6.38 26.75 12.94
N PRO A 221 6.73 28.05 12.92
CA PRO A 221 6.38 28.92 11.79
C PRO A 221 7.12 28.49 10.52
N LEU A 222 6.37 27.99 9.55
CA LEU A 222 6.78 27.59 8.21
C LEU A 222 6.30 28.62 7.18
N SER A 223 6.92 28.66 5.99
CA SER A 223 6.55 29.62 4.95
C SER A 223 6.59 29.04 3.55
N ASP A 224 5.70 29.53 2.69
CA ASP A 224 5.67 29.29 1.25
C ASP A 224 5.82 30.61 0.49
N THR A 225 6.22 30.56 -0.78
CA THR A 225 6.43 31.75 -1.62
C THR A 225 6.15 31.46 -3.09
N VAL A 226 5.27 32.26 -3.68
CA VAL A 226 4.78 32.12 -5.06
C VAL A 226 5.03 33.41 -5.85
N GLN A 227 5.31 33.27 -7.16
CA GLN A 227 5.47 34.40 -8.07
C GLN A 227 4.40 34.43 -9.17
N THR A 228 3.80 35.61 -9.37
CA THR A 228 2.80 35.89 -10.41
C THR A 228 3.38 36.85 -11.44
N THR A 229 3.29 36.52 -12.74
CA THR A 229 3.74 37.40 -13.84
C THR A 229 2.56 38.10 -14.52
N VAL A 230 2.56 39.44 -14.54
CA VAL A 230 1.53 40.24 -15.24
C VAL A 230 1.90 40.42 -16.72
N LEU A 231 0.98 40.11 -17.64
CA LEU A 231 1.11 40.09 -19.11
C LEU A 231 -0.06 40.88 -19.75
N LEU A 232 -0.04 41.14 -21.07
CA LEU A 232 -1.15 41.83 -21.77
C LEU A 232 -1.54 41.20 -23.13
N GLU A 233 -2.77 40.66 -23.27
CA GLU A 233 -3.43 40.16 -24.51
C GLU A 233 -4.97 40.26 -24.41
N GLY A 234 -5.73 40.15 -25.52
CA GLY A 234 -7.21 40.37 -25.54
C GLY A 234 -8.05 39.47 -26.48
N GLY A 235 -9.38 39.41 -26.24
CA GLY A 235 -10.27 38.26 -26.56
C GLY A 235 -11.09 38.16 -27.88
N GLY A 236 -12.02 37.19 -27.91
CA GLY A 236 -12.68 36.58 -29.11
C GLY A 236 -14.15 36.96 -29.44
N ALA A 237 -14.85 36.15 -30.26
CA ALA A 237 -16.02 36.54 -31.07
C ALA A 237 -17.28 35.62 -30.99
N ASP A 238 -18.38 36.09 -31.61
CA ASP A 238 -19.73 35.49 -31.78
C ASP A 238 -20.07 35.47 -33.29
N ALA A 239 -20.47 34.32 -33.83
CA ALA A 239 -20.46 34.05 -35.29
C ALA A 239 -21.73 34.44 -36.07
N ASP A 240 -22.93 34.14 -35.55
CA ASP A 240 -24.21 34.37 -36.27
C ASP A 240 -25.10 35.47 -35.66
N GLY A 241 -24.73 36.00 -34.49
CA GLY A 241 -25.32 37.18 -33.86
C GLY A 241 -26.70 36.96 -33.23
N ASP A 242 -27.16 35.72 -33.07
CA ASP A 242 -28.43 35.42 -32.40
C ASP A 242 -28.45 35.86 -30.90
N SER A 243 -27.25 36.11 -30.34
CA SER A 243 -26.92 36.56 -28.97
C SER A 243 -26.66 35.46 -27.93
N VAL A 244 -26.44 34.21 -28.37
CA VAL A 244 -25.74 33.14 -27.66
C VAL A 244 -24.28 33.09 -28.15
N LEU A 245 -23.32 32.79 -27.26
CA LEU A 245 -21.92 32.64 -27.67
C LEU A 245 -21.68 31.25 -28.26
N ASP A 246 -20.84 31.12 -29.30
CA ASP A 246 -20.51 29.89 -30.02
C ASP A 246 -20.21 28.66 -29.13
N THR A 247 -19.69 28.86 -27.92
CA THR A 247 -19.36 27.79 -26.95
C THR A 247 -20.56 27.25 -26.18
N THR A 248 -21.75 27.83 -26.35
CA THR A 248 -22.98 27.52 -25.60
C THR A 248 -24.23 27.40 -26.47
N ASP A 249 -24.10 27.56 -27.79
CA ASP A 249 -25.18 27.29 -28.73
C ASP A 249 -25.09 25.83 -29.25
N ARG A 250 -26.25 25.18 -29.41
CA ARG A 250 -26.38 23.86 -30.05
C ARG A 250 -26.54 23.94 -31.56
N CYS A 251 -26.79 25.12 -32.13
CA CYS A 251 -26.87 25.37 -33.56
C CYS A 251 -26.04 26.59 -34.05
N PRO A 252 -24.70 26.67 -33.84
CA PRO A 252 -23.88 27.90 -33.97
C PRO A 252 -23.71 28.57 -35.35
N GLU A 253 -24.43 28.13 -36.39
CA GLU A 253 -24.61 28.85 -37.66
C GLU A 253 -26.08 28.70 -38.09
N GLY A 254 -26.99 29.00 -37.16
CA GLY A 254 -28.42 28.73 -37.24
C GLY A 254 -29.22 29.84 -37.89
N ILE A 255 -30.52 29.89 -37.60
CA ILE A 255 -31.41 30.97 -38.04
C ILE A 255 -31.24 32.17 -37.10
N GLY A 256 -30.07 32.81 -37.10
CA GLY A 256 -29.72 33.91 -36.20
C GLY A 256 -30.26 35.30 -36.58
N GLU A 257 -29.62 36.37 -36.09
CA GLU A 257 -30.06 37.77 -36.29
C GLU A 257 -30.20 38.15 -37.77
N SER A 258 -29.41 37.53 -38.65
CA SER A 258 -29.46 37.77 -40.10
C SER A 258 -30.78 37.35 -40.77
N GLU A 259 -31.50 36.38 -40.20
CA GLU A 259 -32.82 35.92 -40.66
C GLU A 259 -33.99 36.43 -39.78
N GLY A 260 -33.68 37.15 -38.70
CA GLY A 260 -34.66 37.90 -37.90
C GLY A 260 -35.26 37.13 -36.73
N TRP A 261 -34.64 36.05 -36.30
CA TRP A 261 -34.96 35.32 -35.06
C TRP A 261 -33.87 35.55 -34.01
N LYS A 262 -34.25 35.36 -32.73
CA LYS A 262 -33.39 35.35 -31.54
C LYS A 262 -34.09 34.48 -30.49
N SER A 263 -33.36 33.61 -29.79
CA SER A 263 -33.96 32.72 -28.79
C SER A 263 -34.74 33.51 -27.73
N ASN A 264 -35.93 33.02 -27.39
CA ASN A 264 -36.80 33.57 -26.35
C ASN A 264 -37.89 32.56 -25.93
N SER A 265 -38.27 32.64 -24.65
CA SER A 265 -39.14 31.68 -23.93
C SER A 265 -40.59 31.52 -24.40
N ASN A 266 -40.97 32.05 -25.57
CA ASN A 266 -42.29 31.84 -26.18
C ASN A 266 -42.23 31.07 -27.51
N SER A 267 -41.04 30.79 -28.04
CA SER A 267 -40.85 30.05 -29.29
C SER A 267 -39.77 28.96 -29.21
N ASP A 268 -39.24 28.76 -28.00
CA ASP A 268 -38.19 27.83 -27.56
C ASP A 268 -38.49 27.67 -26.06
N LYS A 269 -39.26 26.65 -25.67
CA LYS A 269 -39.84 26.59 -24.31
C LYS A 269 -38.99 25.84 -23.29
N ASP A 270 -38.14 24.94 -23.75
CA ASP A 270 -37.13 24.23 -22.98
C ASP A 270 -35.75 24.91 -23.05
N GLY A 271 -35.52 25.80 -24.02
CA GLY A 271 -34.44 26.79 -24.00
C GLY A 271 -33.11 26.27 -24.55
N ASP A 272 -33.17 25.44 -25.59
CA ASP A 272 -32.00 24.78 -26.19
C ASP A 272 -31.61 25.29 -27.59
N GLY A 273 -32.38 26.25 -28.13
CA GLY A 273 -32.16 26.86 -29.45
C GLY A 273 -33.17 26.47 -30.53
N CYS A 274 -34.22 25.69 -30.23
CA CYS A 274 -35.18 25.13 -31.21
C CYS A 274 -36.65 25.60 -31.02
N ARG A 275 -37.65 25.00 -31.71
CA ARG A 275 -39.06 25.50 -31.73
C ARG A 275 -40.18 24.43 -31.89
N ASP A 276 -41.14 24.41 -30.95
CA ASP A 276 -41.99 23.24 -30.56
C ASP A 276 -43.33 22.92 -31.31
N ASN A 277 -43.77 23.64 -32.35
CA ASN A 277 -45.22 23.89 -32.51
C ASN A 277 -46.07 22.95 -33.45
N ASP A 278 -46.02 21.60 -33.39
CA ASP A 278 -46.62 20.73 -34.44
C ASP A 278 -47.41 19.38 -34.11
N GLU A 279 -48.13 19.11 -32.96
CA GLU A 279 -48.95 17.82 -32.70
C GLU A 279 -50.26 17.85 -31.76
N ASP A 280 -51.11 16.76 -31.77
CA ASP A 280 -52.11 16.13 -30.76
C ASP A 280 -53.67 16.46 -30.56
N ASP A 281 -54.59 15.48 -30.17
CA ASP A 281 -56.13 15.55 -29.93
C ASP A 281 -56.90 14.27 -29.27
N ASP A 282 -58.09 14.38 -28.55
CA ASP A 282 -59.17 13.36 -28.08
C ASP A 282 -60.60 14.04 -27.94
N ASP A 283 -61.77 13.35 -27.96
CA ASP A 283 -63.13 13.94 -28.30
C ASP A 283 -64.31 13.94 -27.24
N ASP A 284 -65.40 13.12 -27.35
CA ASP A 284 -66.80 13.53 -26.98
C ASP A 284 -67.34 13.27 -25.52
N ASN A 285 -66.93 12.20 -24.80
CA ASN A 285 -66.75 12.20 -23.31
C ASN A 285 -67.98 12.03 -22.33
N ASP A 286 -68.63 10.85 -22.26
CA ASP A 286 -69.69 10.53 -21.26
C ASP A 286 -69.29 9.65 -20.05
N GLY A 287 -68.07 9.08 -20.07
CA GLY A 287 -67.47 8.34 -18.95
C GLY A 287 -66.90 6.98 -19.31
N VAL A 288 -67.25 6.44 -20.49
CA VAL A 288 -66.64 5.25 -21.08
C VAL A 288 -66.11 5.64 -22.46
N LEU A 289 -64.81 5.39 -22.73
CA LEU A 289 -64.24 5.61 -24.07
C LEU A 289 -65.03 4.77 -25.10
N ASP A 290 -65.25 5.30 -26.31
CA ASP A 290 -66.13 4.87 -27.43
C ASP A 290 -66.18 3.36 -27.81
N LEU A 291 -65.40 2.50 -27.15
CA LEU A 291 -65.15 1.10 -27.45
C LEU A 291 -65.96 0.09 -26.60
N HIS A 292 -66.60 0.48 -25.49
CA HIS A 292 -67.12 -0.47 -24.47
C HIS A 292 -68.59 -0.26 -24.00
N ASP A 293 -69.51 0.04 -24.91
CA ASP A 293 -70.96 0.08 -24.63
C ASP A 293 -71.71 -0.84 -25.62
N LEU A 294 -72.61 -1.71 -25.13
CA LEU A 294 -73.41 -2.65 -25.93
C LEU A 294 -74.74 -2.05 -26.45
N CYS A 295 -75.15 -0.87 -25.97
CA CYS A 295 -76.27 -0.08 -26.46
C CYS A 295 -75.92 1.43 -26.69
N PRO A 296 -74.86 1.77 -27.46
CA PRO A 296 -74.17 3.08 -27.50
C PRO A 296 -74.93 4.27 -28.13
N GLU A 297 -76.26 4.19 -28.28
CA GLU A 297 -77.10 5.33 -28.69
C GLU A 297 -78.36 5.50 -27.80
N SER A 298 -78.42 4.84 -26.64
CA SER A 298 -79.62 4.73 -25.79
C SER A 298 -79.78 5.88 -24.78
N PHE A 299 -80.35 7.01 -25.22
CA PHE A 299 -80.59 8.17 -24.34
C PHE A 299 -81.83 8.02 -23.45
N GLY A 300 -81.65 8.03 -22.12
CA GLY A 300 -82.69 8.53 -21.19
C GLY A 300 -83.12 7.64 -20.02
N TRP A 301 -82.41 6.54 -19.75
CA TRP A 301 -82.51 5.77 -18.50
C TRP A 301 -81.11 5.47 -17.96
N VAL A 302 -81.01 4.82 -16.80
CA VAL A 302 -79.76 4.43 -16.15
C VAL A 302 -80.00 3.03 -15.58
N SER A 303 -79.12 2.06 -15.83
CA SER A 303 -79.26 0.70 -15.27
C SER A 303 -79.19 0.75 -13.73
N THR A 304 -80.06 -0.01 -13.07
CA THR A 304 -80.18 -0.06 -11.61
C THR A 304 -80.66 -1.44 -11.11
N PRO A 305 -80.09 -2.02 -10.04
CA PRO A 305 -80.32 -3.42 -9.65
C PRO A 305 -81.74 -3.83 -9.17
N ASP A 306 -82.70 -2.91 -9.12
CA ASP A 306 -84.10 -3.19 -8.73
C ASP A 306 -85.01 -3.47 -9.96
N ALA A 307 -84.44 -3.49 -11.18
CA ALA A 307 -85.16 -3.63 -12.44
C ALA A 307 -84.34 -4.33 -13.55
N ASP A 308 -83.20 -4.90 -13.16
CA ASP A 308 -82.10 -5.44 -14.00
C ASP A 308 -81.22 -6.27 -13.02
N PHE A 309 -81.66 -7.50 -12.71
CA PHE A 309 -81.21 -8.30 -11.55
C PHE A 309 -79.78 -8.87 -11.73
N ASP A 310 -79.37 -9.13 -12.97
CA ASP A 310 -78.00 -9.48 -13.37
C ASP A 310 -77.23 -8.32 -14.03
N SER A 311 -77.89 -7.20 -14.35
CA SER A 311 -77.28 -5.90 -14.70
C SER A 311 -76.56 -5.85 -16.06
N ASP A 312 -77.07 -6.56 -17.08
CA ASP A 312 -76.51 -6.58 -18.44
C ASP A 312 -76.84 -5.34 -19.30
N GLY A 313 -77.76 -4.49 -18.82
CA GLY A 313 -78.29 -3.35 -19.57
C GLY A 313 -79.67 -3.59 -20.20
N CYS A 314 -80.35 -4.69 -19.85
CA CYS A 314 -81.74 -5.00 -20.19
C CYS A 314 -82.67 -4.81 -18.97
N HIS A 315 -83.78 -5.58 -18.84
CA HIS A 315 -84.82 -5.33 -17.83
C HIS A 315 -85.77 -6.53 -17.57
N ASP A 316 -85.55 -7.27 -16.48
CA ASP A 316 -86.10 -8.60 -16.17
C ASP A 316 -87.62 -8.76 -16.38
N THR A 317 -88.42 -7.80 -15.87
CA THR A 317 -89.86 -8.03 -15.64
C THR A 317 -90.73 -8.25 -16.88
N ASP A 318 -90.21 -7.94 -18.07
CA ASP A 318 -90.92 -8.06 -19.34
C ASP A 318 -90.21 -9.01 -20.34
N GLU A 319 -88.93 -9.40 -20.12
CA GLU A 319 -88.05 -9.92 -21.19
C GLU A 319 -87.12 -11.14 -20.84
N ASP A 320 -87.20 -11.79 -19.65
CA ASP A 320 -86.35 -12.96 -19.24
C ASP A 320 -87.09 -14.25 -18.76
N GLU A 321 -86.44 -15.43 -18.75
CA GLU A 321 -86.94 -16.77 -18.33
C GLU A 321 -85.93 -17.66 -17.52
N ASP A 322 -84.74 -17.17 -17.15
CA ASP A 322 -83.72 -17.88 -16.32
C ASP A 322 -83.38 -17.00 -15.09
N ASP A 323 -83.99 -17.27 -13.93
CA ASP A 323 -84.15 -16.27 -12.84
C ASP A 323 -82.84 -15.95 -12.05
N ASP A 324 -81.84 -16.84 -12.07
CA ASP A 324 -80.44 -16.61 -11.63
C ASP A 324 -79.45 -16.44 -12.80
N ASN A 325 -79.92 -16.64 -14.03
CA ASN A 325 -79.21 -16.72 -15.31
C ASN A 325 -78.09 -17.77 -15.34
N ASP A 326 -78.38 -18.90 -14.69
CA ASP A 326 -77.43 -19.94 -14.32
C ASP A 326 -77.26 -21.03 -15.39
N GLY A 327 -78.21 -21.15 -16.32
CA GLY A 327 -78.11 -22.06 -17.46
C GLY A 327 -78.39 -23.53 -17.15
N VAL A 328 -78.57 -23.93 -15.88
CA VAL A 328 -79.23 -25.18 -15.50
C VAL A 328 -80.66 -24.89 -15.06
N LEU A 329 -81.61 -25.44 -15.81
CA LEU A 329 -83.03 -25.24 -15.53
C LEU A 329 -83.38 -25.78 -14.13
N ASP A 330 -84.24 -25.08 -13.37
CA ASP A 330 -84.65 -25.33 -11.98
C ASP A 330 -85.44 -26.66 -11.72
N ILE A 331 -85.29 -27.64 -12.63
CA ILE A 331 -85.77 -29.03 -12.53
C ILE A 331 -84.66 -30.09 -12.58
N ASP A 332 -83.49 -29.77 -13.12
CA ASP A 332 -82.35 -30.70 -13.28
C ASP A 332 -81.14 -30.27 -12.41
N ASP A 333 -81.40 -29.45 -11.39
CA ASP A 333 -80.49 -28.84 -10.41
C ASP A 333 -80.81 -29.35 -8.98
N ASP A 334 -79.79 -29.59 -8.14
CA ASP A 334 -79.94 -29.96 -6.72
C ASP A 334 -80.05 -28.71 -5.78
N CYS A 335 -79.81 -27.50 -6.29
CA CYS A 335 -79.87 -26.19 -5.60
C CYS A 335 -80.82 -25.08 -6.21
N PRO A 336 -82.12 -25.34 -6.52
CA PRO A 336 -82.95 -24.64 -7.54
C PRO A 336 -83.45 -23.20 -7.30
N ASN A 337 -82.86 -22.43 -6.40
CA ASN A 337 -83.16 -21.01 -6.14
C ASN A 337 -81.89 -20.44 -5.50
N GLY A 338 -80.81 -20.45 -6.28
CA GLY A 338 -79.45 -20.39 -5.79
C GLY A 338 -78.97 -18.97 -5.54
N ARG A 339 -77.66 -18.81 -5.66
CA ARG A 339 -77.04 -17.50 -5.86
C ARG A 339 -77.34 -17.04 -7.30
N VAL A 340 -77.18 -15.76 -7.62
CA VAL A 340 -77.55 -15.20 -8.94
C VAL A 340 -76.34 -14.56 -9.61
N GLY A 341 -76.28 -14.58 -10.95
CA GLY A 341 -75.15 -14.07 -11.72
C GLY A 341 -73.92 -15.00 -11.71
N TRP A 342 -74.16 -16.31 -11.57
CA TRP A 342 -73.20 -17.38 -11.88
C TRP A 342 -73.86 -18.31 -12.90
N SER A 343 -73.18 -19.37 -13.34
CA SER A 343 -73.79 -20.39 -14.20
C SER A 343 -73.19 -21.75 -13.95
N SER A 344 -73.98 -22.78 -13.60
CA SER A 344 -73.49 -24.15 -13.42
C SER A 344 -72.72 -24.63 -14.66
N THR A 345 -71.42 -24.67 -14.43
CA THR A 345 -70.32 -24.91 -15.34
C THR A 345 -69.15 -25.39 -14.49
N LEU A 346 -68.14 -26.00 -15.11
CA LEU A 346 -66.87 -26.46 -14.48
C LEU A 346 -66.02 -25.34 -13.81
N TYR A 347 -66.61 -24.20 -13.46
CA TYR A 347 -65.97 -23.03 -12.86
C TYR A 347 -66.60 -22.63 -11.51
N SER A 348 -67.87 -22.95 -11.32
CA SER A 348 -68.68 -22.64 -10.14
C SER A 348 -69.25 -23.86 -9.44
N ASP A 349 -69.17 -24.98 -10.15
CA ASP A 349 -69.71 -26.31 -9.88
C ASP A 349 -68.66 -27.24 -10.52
N TRP A 350 -67.56 -27.46 -9.79
CA TRP A 350 -66.30 -28.00 -10.34
C TRP A 350 -66.46 -29.46 -10.80
N ASP A 351 -67.27 -30.23 -10.08
CA ASP A 351 -67.58 -31.64 -10.36
C ASP A 351 -68.84 -31.84 -11.25
N GLY A 352 -69.78 -30.87 -11.26
CA GLY A 352 -70.91 -30.77 -12.20
C GLY A 352 -72.25 -31.30 -11.68
N ASP A 353 -72.60 -31.05 -10.41
CA ASP A 353 -73.81 -31.52 -9.74
C ASP A 353 -74.96 -30.49 -9.63
N GLY A 354 -74.68 -29.21 -9.88
CA GLY A 354 -75.64 -28.09 -9.87
C GLY A 354 -75.56 -27.18 -8.65
N CYS A 355 -74.82 -27.53 -7.60
CA CYS A 355 -74.65 -26.68 -6.42
C CYS A 355 -73.38 -25.82 -6.51
N LEU A 356 -73.37 -24.70 -5.77
CA LEU A 356 -72.26 -23.75 -5.81
C LEU A 356 -71.17 -24.15 -4.80
N ASP A 357 -70.06 -24.69 -5.30
CA ASP A 357 -68.81 -25.02 -4.59
C ASP A 357 -68.53 -24.10 -3.37
N LEU A 358 -68.62 -22.77 -3.60
CA LEU A 358 -68.25 -21.72 -2.65
C LEU A 358 -68.95 -21.77 -1.27
N ASP A 359 -70.20 -22.22 -1.23
CA ASP A 359 -71.08 -22.11 -0.07
C ASP A 359 -71.81 -23.45 0.25
N GLU A 360 -71.79 -24.42 -0.66
CA GLU A 360 -72.69 -25.60 -0.64
C GLU A 360 -72.00 -26.97 -0.79
N ASP A 361 -70.71 -27.04 -1.16
CA ASP A 361 -69.83 -28.24 -1.05
C ASP A 361 -68.63 -27.98 -0.08
N ASP A 362 -67.87 -29.02 0.29
CA ASP A 362 -66.72 -29.02 1.24
C ASP A 362 -65.52 -29.91 0.75
N ASP A 363 -65.51 -30.38 -0.52
CA ASP A 363 -64.50 -31.28 -1.14
C ASP A 363 -64.56 -31.14 -2.68
N ASP A 364 -64.29 -29.93 -3.19
CA ASP A 364 -64.68 -29.49 -4.55
C ASP A 364 -64.10 -30.37 -5.68
N ASP A 365 -62.87 -30.90 -5.54
CA ASP A 365 -62.19 -31.71 -6.58
C ASP A 365 -62.12 -33.23 -6.32
N ASN A 366 -62.53 -33.68 -5.13
CA ASN A 366 -62.53 -35.07 -4.68
C ASN A 366 -61.14 -35.77 -4.66
N ASP A 367 -60.02 -35.05 -4.46
CA ASP A 367 -58.68 -35.64 -4.37
C ASP A 367 -58.37 -36.38 -3.04
N LEU A 368 -59.19 -36.11 -1.99
CA LEU A 368 -59.14 -36.60 -0.59
C LEU A 368 -58.35 -35.74 0.42
N ALA A 369 -57.84 -34.58 0.02
CA ALA A 369 -57.73 -33.43 0.92
C ALA A 369 -59.13 -32.92 1.30
N LEU A 370 -59.19 -31.78 2.00
CA LEU A 370 -60.42 -31.04 2.26
C LEU A 370 -60.03 -29.58 2.13
N ASP A 371 -60.87 -28.75 1.51
CA ASP A 371 -60.58 -27.35 1.16
C ASP A 371 -59.98 -26.51 2.31
N VAL A 372 -60.28 -26.89 3.54
CA VAL A 372 -59.79 -26.26 4.78
C VAL A 372 -58.34 -26.59 5.17
N ASN A 373 -57.67 -27.55 4.52
CA ASN A 373 -56.25 -27.88 4.69
C ASN A 373 -55.60 -28.24 3.34
N ASP A 374 -56.04 -27.57 2.29
CA ASP A 374 -55.56 -27.70 0.92
C ASP A 374 -55.31 -26.28 0.38
N LEU A 375 -54.19 -26.05 -0.30
CA LEU A 375 -53.93 -24.77 -0.97
C LEU A 375 -54.48 -24.73 -2.41
N CYS A 376 -54.82 -25.89 -2.98
CA CYS A 376 -55.45 -26.08 -4.28
C CYS A 376 -56.84 -26.79 -4.21
N PRO A 377 -57.84 -26.33 -3.42
CA PRO A 377 -59.13 -27.04 -3.25
C PRO A 377 -59.90 -27.42 -4.53
N LYS A 378 -59.61 -26.75 -5.66
CA LYS A 378 -60.19 -27.00 -6.98
C LYS A 378 -59.13 -27.49 -7.96
N GLY A 379 -58.42 -28.53 -7.57
CA GLY A 379 -57.30 -29.10 -8.32
C GLY A 379 -57.71 -30.12 -9.40
N PHE A 380 -56.70 -30.78 -9.94
CA PHE A 380 -56.80 -31.70 -11.05
C PHE A 380 -57.27 -33.07 -10.57
N ALA A 381 -58.58 -33.21 -10.44
CA ALA A 381 -59.22 -34.47 -10.07
C ALA A 381 -58.62 -35.69 -10.81
N SER A 382 -58.03 -36.64 -10.04
CA SER A 382 -57.40 -37.93 -10.45
C SER A 382 -55.85 -38.05 -10.38
N TRP A 383 -55.17 -37.34 -9.49
CA TRP A 383 -53.75 -37.60 -9.15
C TRP A 383 -53.59 -38.43 -7.86
N VAL A 384 -52.36 -38.52 -7.30
CA VAL A 384 -52.07 -39.23 -6.04
C VAL A 384 -50.93 -38.52 -5.31
N ARG A 385 -51.26 -37.91 -4.18
CA ARG A 385 -50.36 -37.21 -3.27
C ARG A 385 -49.26 -38.11 -2.66
N ASP A 386 -47.99 -37.86 -3.01
CA ASP A 386 -46.78 -38.33 -2.33
C ASP A 386 -45.56 -37.39 -2.55
N VAL A 387 -44.49 -37.59 -1.76
CA VAL A 387 -43.25 -36.75 -1.67
C VAL A 387 -42.41 -36.56 -2.95
N ASN A 388 -42.95 -36.87 -4.13
CA ASN A 388 -42.36 -36.62 -5.45
C ASN A 388 -43.35 -35.96 -6.42
N THR A 389 -44.49 -35.51 -5.91
CA THR A 389 -45.64 -34.89 -6.60
C THR A 389 -46.35 -33.85 -5.73
N ASP A 390 -45.78 -33.58 -4.57
CA ASP A 390 -46.23 -32.77 -3.43
C ASP A 390 -44.99 -32.74 -2.50
N PHE A 391 -44.07 -31.82 -2.76
CA PHE A 391 -42.75 -31.78 -2.11
C PHE A 391 -42.81 -31.21 -0.68
N ASP A 392 -43.71 -30.26 -0.42
CA ASP A 392 -43.83 -29.55 0.86
C ASP A 392 -44.99 -30.05 1.77
N ASP A 393 -45.89 -30.90 1.25
CA ASP A 393 -47.04 -31.54 1.91
C ASP A 393 -48.30 -30.62 2.04
N ASP A 394 -48.52 -29.66 1.13
CA ASP A 394 -49.59 -28.64 1.22
C ASP A 394 -50.97 -29.04 0.66
N GLY A 395 -51.02 -29.95 -0.32
CA GLY A 395 -52.26 -30.37 -1.03
C GLY A 395 -52.30 -30.05 -2.52
N CYS A 396 -51.45 -29.16 -3.02
CA CYS A 396 -51.22 -28.90 -4.43
C CYS A 396 -50.34 -30.00 -5.07
N ALA A 397 -50.27 -30.01 -6.40
CA ALA A 397 -49.44 -30.94 -7.16
C ALA A 397 -48.32 -30.21 -7.91
N ASP A 398 -47.06 -30.43 -7.48
CA ASP A 398 -45.81 -29.81 -8.01
C ASP A 398 -45.87 -29.55 -9.53
N ALA A 399 -46.23 -30.60 -10.28
CA ALA A 399 -46.07 -30.61 -11.73
C ALA A 399 -47.16 -29.84 -12.51
N THR A 400 -48.20 -29.33 -11.85
CA THR A 400 -49.39 -28.80 -12.53
C THR A 400 -50.11 -27.65 -11.84
N GLU A 401 -50.08 -27.55 -10.51
CA GLU A 401 -51.00 -26.69 -9.75
C GLU A 401 -50.38 -25.95 -8.57
N ASP A 402 -49.19 -26.36 -8.13
CA ASP A 402 -48.32 -25.50 -7.33
C ASP A 402 -47.58 -24.50 -8.24
N ASP A 403 -47.30 -23.30 -7.73
CA ASP A 403 -46.50 -22.25 -8.35
C ASP A 403 -45.16 -22.03 -7.57
N ASP A 404 -44.95 -22.65 -6.40
CA ASP A 404 -43.78 -22.51 -5.48
C ASP A 404 -43.50 -23.87 -4.80
N ASP A 405 -42.94 -24.84 -5.55
CA ASP A 405 -42.77 -26.28 -5.19
C ASP A 405 -42.16 -26.55 -3.78
N ASP A 406 -41.42 -25.60 -3.19
CA ASP A 406 -40.79 -25.74 -1.86
C ASP A 406 -41.21 -24.69 -0.83
N ASN A 407 -42.14 -23.81 -1.20
CA ASN A 407 -42.75 -22.75 -0.40
C ASN A 407 -41.72 -21.79 0.24
N ASP A 408 -40.61 -21.51 -0.45
CA ASP A 408 -39.58 -20.58 0.03
C ASP A 408 -39.93 -19.08 -0.15
N GLN A 409 -41.05 -18.80 -0.84
CA GLN A 409 -41.61 -17.50 -1.24
C GLN A 409 -41.09 -16.96 -2.59
N VAL A 410 -40.34 -17.74 -3.36
CA VAL A 410 -39.96 -17.42 -4.74
C VAL A 410 -40.64 -18.42 -5.69
N PRO A 411 -41.73 -18.02 -6.38
CA PRO A 411 -42.40 -18.91 -7.33
C PRO A 411 -41.48 -19.45 -8.42
N ASP A 412 -41.70 -20.68 -8.84
CA ASP A 412 -40.95 -21.41 -9.86
C ASP A 412 -40.86 -20.66 -11.19
N VAL A 413 -41.99 -20.13 -11.64
CA VAL A 413 -42.17 -19.51 -12.95
C VAL A 413 -43.04 -18.27 -12.90
N ASN A 414 -42.82 -17.36 -13.83
CA ASN A 414 -43.74 -16.24 -14.06
C ASN A 414 -44.96 -16.68 -14.91
N SER A 415 -45.94 -15.79 -15.06
CA SER A 415 -47.13 -16.02 -15.89
C SER A 415 -46.88 -16.20 -17.41
N THR A 416 -45.63 -16.09 -17.88
CA THR A 416 -45.22 -16.43 -19.26
C THR A 416 -44.43 -17.75 -19.35
N GLY A 417 -44.20 -18.44 -18.22
CA GLY A 417 -43.46 -19.69 -18.14
C GLY A 417 -41.94 -19.51 -18.17
N ASP A 418 -41.44 -18.30 -17.88
CA ASP A 418 -40.00 -18.09 -17.65
C ASP A 418 -39.68 -18.37 -16.19
N GLN A 419 -38.61 -19.14 -15.96
CA GLN A 419 -38.13 -19.53 -14.65
C GLN A 419 -37.75 -18.30 -13.79
N LEU A 420 -38.32 -18.22 -12.59
CA LEU A 420 -38.06 -17.18 -11.59
C LEU A 420 -37.17 -17.71 -10.48
N ASP A 421 -37.54 -18.83 -9.86
CA ASP A 421 -36.66 -19.55 -8.94
C ASP A 421 -35.62 -20.41 -9.68
N ARG A 422 -34.37 -20.33 -9.23
CA ARG A 422 -33.23 -21.10 -9.75
C ARG A 422 -32.99 -22.40 -8.96
N CYS A 423 -33.67 -22.60 -7.85
CA CYS A 423 -33.42 -23.62 -6.84
C CYS A 423 -34.71 -24.30 -6.29
N PRO A 424 -35.62 -24.83 -7.14
CA PRO A 424 -37.02 -25.17 -6.79
C PRO A 424 -37.23 -26.43 -5.95
N GLN A 425 -36.20 -26.81 -5.21
CA GLN A 425 -36.19 -27.84 -4.17
C GLN A 425 -35.18 -27.44 -3.08
N THR A 426 -35.22 -26.16 -2.69
CA THR A 426 -34.48 -25.57 -1.59
C THR A 426 -34.79 -26.33 -0.29
N PRO A 427 -33.79 -26.54 0.60
CA PRO A 427 -33.99 -27.36 1.79
C PRO A 427 -35.09 -26.80 2.69
N LEU A 428 -36.25 -27.46 2.73
CA LEU A 428 -37.38 -27.14 3.60
C LEU A 428 -36.90 -26.70 5.00
N ASN A 429 -37.28 -25.48 5.41
CA ASN A 429 -36.79 -24.72 6.58
C ASN A 429 -35.46 -23.95 6.41
N ALA A 430 -34.98 -23.69 5.19
CA ALA A 430 -33.97 -22.67 4.94
C ALA A 430 -34.47 -21.28 5.41
N THR A 431 -33.55 -20.42 5.87
CA THR A 431 -33.90 -19.06 6.36
C THR A 431 -33.08 -17.96 5.70
N ASP A 432 -32.21 -18.36 4.79
CA ASP A 432 -31.12 -17.65 4.13
C ASP A 432 -31.26 -17.75 2.61
N VAL A 433 -32.51 -17.84 2.15
CA VAL A 433 -32.95 -17.81 0.76
C VAL A 433 -32.85 -16.39 0.22
N ASP A 434 -32.44 -16.25 -1.05
CA ASP A 434 -32.29 -14.96 -1.73
C ASP A 434 -33.39 -14.67 -2.76
N GLU A 435 -33.25 -13.57 -3.51
CA GLU A 435 -34.21 -13.13 -4.55
C GLU A 435 -34.27 -14.08 -5.77
N GLN A 436 -33.59 -15.23 -5.72
CA GLN A 436 -33.54 -16.26 -6.76
C GLN A 436 -33.85 -17.67 -6.20
N GLY A 437 -34.47 -17.73 -5.01
CA GLY A 437 -34.93 -18.94 -4.30
C GLY A 437 -33.81 -19.90 -3.88
N CYS A 438 -32.56 -19.44 -3.81
CA CYS A 438 -31.43 -20.30 -3.45
C CYS A 438 -30.93 -20.02 -2.02
N ALA A 439 -30.86 -21.04 -1.17
CA ALA A 439 -30.18 -20.94 0.13
C ALA A 439 -28.64 -20.93 -0.01
N ALA A 440 -27.89 -20.47 1.01
CA ALA A 440 -26.43 -20.36 0.95
C ALA A 440 -25.69 -21.70 0.73
N VAL A 441 -26.35 -22.84 0.96
CA VAL A 441 -25.82 -24.18 0.67
C VAL A 441 -25.92 -24.59 -0.82
N GLN A 442 -26.72 -23.88 -1.61
CA GLN A 442 -26.87 -24.06 -3.07
C GLN A 442 -26.15 -22.98 -3.88
N ARG A 443 -25.81 -21.85 -3.24
CA ARG A 443 -25.14 -20.71 -3.87
C ARG A 443 -23.62 -20.82 -3.77
N ASP A 444 -22.97 -20.24 -4.77
CA ASP A 444 -21.53 -20.11 -5.00
C ASP A 444 -21.39 -18.76 -5.73
N THR A 445 -21.36 -17.69 -4.93
CA THR A 445 -21.60 -16.31 -5.40
C THR A 445 -20.42 -15.75 -6.22
N ASP A 446 -19.19 -16.13 -5.89
CA ASP A 446 -17.98 -15.73 -6.61
C ASP A 446 -17.44 -16.78 -7.61
N MET A 447 -18.05 -17.97 -7.67
CA MET A 447 -17.76 -19.05 -8.62
C MET A 447 -16.37 -19.67 -8.44
N ASP A 448 -15.86 -19.71 -7.21
CA ASP A 448 -14.60 -20.37 -6.85
C ASP A 448 -14.73 -21.91 -6.71
N GLY A 449 -15.96 -22.41 -6.54
CA GLY A 449 -16.31 -23.82 -6.36
C GLY A 449 -16.60 -24.25 -4.91
N VAL A 450 -16.69 -23.29 -3.98
CA VAL A 450 -17.08 -23.44 -2.58
C VAL A 450 -18.43 -22.73 -2.38
N SER A 451 -19.35 -23.35 -1.64
CA SER A 451 -20.67 -22.75 -1.43
C SER A 451 -20.65 -21.68 -0.34
N ASP A 452 -21.40 -20.60 -0.51
CA ASP A 452 -21.53 -19.45 0.42
C ASP A 452 -21.70 -19.89 1.90
N ALA A 453 -22.36 -21.02 2.17
CA ALA A 453 -22.55 -21.56 3.52
C ALA A 453 -21.27 -22.04 4.25
N VAL A 454 -20.14 -22.22 3.54
CA VAL A 454 -18.85 -22.64 4.12
C VAL A 454 -17.65 -21.86 3.58
N ASP A 455 -17.87 -20.92 2.67
CA ASP A 455 -16.87 -19.96 2.24
C ASP A 455 -16.53 -18.98 3.37
N LEU A 456 -15.24 -18.68 3.53
CA LEU A 456 -14.71 -17.69 4.47
C LEU A 456 -14.03 -16.51 3.77
N CYS A 457 -13.91 -16.58 2.43
CA CYS A 457 -13.21 -15.62 1.60
C CYS A 457 -14.09 -15.13 0.44
N GLU A 458 -15.32 -14.71 0.79
CA GLU A 458 -16.31 -14.12 -0.13
C GLU A 458 -15.66 -13.13 -1.09
N GLY A 459 -15.87 -13.33 -2.39
CA GLY A 459 -15.36 -12.48 -3.45
C GLY A 459 -13.98 -12.90 -3.99
N THR A 460 -13.57 -14.15 -3.80
CA THR A 460 -12.30 -14.66 -4.32
C THR A 460 -12.30 -14.63 -5.86
N PRO A 461 -11.23 -14.12 -6.52
CA PRO A 461 -11.21 -13.99 -7.96
C PRO A 461 -11.43 -15.32 -8.74
N VAL A 462 -12.42 -15.32 -9.64
CA VAL A 462 -12.81 -16.47 -10.47
C VAL A 462 -11.61 -17.16 -11.13
N GLY A 463 -11.47 -18.46 -10.90
CA GLY A 463 -10.48 -19.32 -11.54
C GLY A 463 -9.13 -19.43 -10.82
N LEU A 464 -9.01 -18.85 -9.61
CA LEU A 464 -7.95 -19.21 -8.67
C LEU A 464 -8.14 -20.65 -8.15
N THR A 465 -7.10 -21.19 -7.50
CA THR A 465 -7.17 -22.51 -6.83
C THR A 465 -7.31 -22.28 -5.33
N VAL A 466 -8.52 -22.45 -4.83
CA VAL A 466 -8.89 -22.20 -3.44
C VAL A 466 -8.70 -23.42 -2.55
N ASN A 467 -8.69 -23.20 -1.24
CA ASN A 467 -8.63 -24.24 -0.22
C ASN A 467 -10.04 -24.79 0.15
N GLU A 468 -10.17 -25.54 1.26
CA GLU A 468 -11.45 -26.13 1.67
C GLU A 468 -12.51 -25.12 2.18
N VAL A 469 -12.17 -23.81 2.26
CA VAL A 469 -13.02 -22.72 2.79
C VAL A 469 -12.97 -21.46 1.88
N GLY A 470 -12.77 -21.65 0.57
CA GLY A 470 -12.82 -20.61 -0.46
C GLY A 470 -11.60 -19.67 -0.56
N CYS A 471 -10.70 -19.71 0.42
CA CYS A 471 -9.54 -18.83 0.41
C CYS A 471 -8.43 -19.30 -0.55
N ALA A 472 -7.93 -18.38 -1.37
CA ALA A 472 -6.65 -18.48 -2.06
C ALA A 472 -5.68 -17.40 -1.55
N ASP A 473 -4.40 -17.75 -1.46
CA ASP A 473 -3.26 -16.87 -1.18
C ASP A 473 -2.31 -17.02 -2.39
N LEU A 474 -1.79 -15.91 -2.93
CA LEU A 474 -1.13 -15.87 -4.24
C LEU A 474 0.40 -15.86 -4.17
N ASP A 475 0.96 -15.39 -3.06
CA ASP A 475 2.40 -15.21 -2.83
C ASP A 475 2.89 -15.85 -1.51
N ASP A 476 2.00 -16.54 -0.78
CA ASP A 476 2.20 -17.19 0.52
C ASP A 476 2.51 -16.18 1.66
N ASP A 477 1.95 -14.96 1.59
CA ASP A 477 2.16 -13.89 2.58
C ASP A 477 1.25 -13.99 3.83
N GLY A 478 0.17 -14.78 3.75
CA GLY A 478 -0.81 -15.01 4.81
C GLY A 478 -2.11 -14.23 4.67
N VAL A 479 -2.26 -13.40 3.65
CA VAL A 479 -3.46 -12.62 3.30
C VAL A 479 -4.16 -13.27 2.10
N SER A 480 -5.49 -13.29 2.13
CA SER A 480 -6.29 -13.96 1.08
C SER A 480 -6.64 -13.01 -0.06
N ALA A 481 -6.62 -13.52 -1.29
CA ALA A 481 -6.76 -12.80 -2.56
C ALA A 481 -8.04 -11.97 -2.72
N ASN A 482 -9.04 -12.14 -1.84
CA ASN A 482 -10.26 -11.35 -1.81
C ASN A 482 -10.12 -10.02 -1.01
N ILE A 483 -9.13 -9.92 -0.12
CA ILE A 483 -8.80 -8.73 0.68
C ILE A 483 -7.37 -8.20 0.47
N ASP A 484 -6.53 -8.97 -0.20
CA ASP A 484 -5.16 -8.63 -0.59
C ASP A 484 -5.13 -7.56 -1.70
N ILE A 485 -4.44 -6.46 -1.42
CA ILE A 485 -4.23 -5.32 -2.33
C ILE A 485 -2.91 -5.46 -3.12
N CYS A 486 -1.98 -6.28 -2.64
CA CYS A 486 -0.61 -6.42 -3.12
C CYS A 486 -0.25 -7.90 -3.43
N PRO A 487 -0.90 -8.55 -4.42
CA PRO A 487 -0.81 -9.99 -4.73
C PRO A 487 0.52 -10.48 -5.34
N ASP A 488 1.58 -9.72 -5.14
CA ASP A 488 2.96 -10.03 -5.49
C ASP A 488 3.95 -9.48 -4.46
N SER A 489 3.54 -9.50 -3.18
CA SER A 489 4.33 -9.01 -2.06
C SER A 489 5.71 -9.70 -1.99
N PRO A 490 6.79 -8.92 -1.83
CA PRO A 490 8.13 -9.48 -1.81
C PRO A 490 8.42 -10.18 -0.48
N THR A 491 8.83 -11.45 -0.57
CA THR A 491 9.37 -12.20 0.58
C THR A 491 10.46 -11.44 1.34
N ARG A 492 10.60 -11.72 2.64
CA ARG A 492 11.53 -11.06 3.58
C ARG A 492 11.24 -9.59 3.83
N TRP A 493 9.97 -9.23 3.96
CA TRP A 493 9.48 -7.93 4.41
C TRP A 493 8.33 -8.14 5.37
N THR A 494 8.09 -7.19 6.28
CA THR A 494 6.85 -7.19 7.04
C THR A 494 5.69 -6.84 6.11
N ILE A 495 4.62 -7.63 6.21
CA ILE A 495 3.34 -7.49 5.51
C ILE A 495 2.33 -6.84 6.46
N ASP A 496 1.45 -5.99 5.92
CA ASP A 496 0.37 -5.34 6.68
C ASP A 496 -0.96 -6.14 6.63
N GLU A 497 -2.04 -5.55 7.13
CA GLU A 497 -3.36 -6.22 7.19
C GLU A 497 -4.03 -6.38 5.80
N VAL A 498 -3.44 -5.85 4.72
CA VAL A 498 -3.98 -5.87 3.35
C VAL A 498 -3.00 -6.46 2.31
N GLY A 499 -2.02 -7.25 2.76
CA GLY A 499 -1.05 -7.96 1.92
C GLY A 499 0.13 -7.10 1.44
N CYS A 500 0.19 -5.83 1.83
CA CYS A 500 1.21 -4.93 1.31
C CYS A 500 2.47 -4.92 2.17
N ALA A 501 3.61 -5.20 1.53
CA ALA A 501 4.90 -5.13 2.19
C ALA A 501 5.32 -3.67 2.47
N VAL A 502 6.13 -3.43 3.51
CA VAL A 502 6.68 -2.10 3.84
C VAL A 502 7.41 -1.42 2.66
N VAL A 503 7.98 -2.19 1.72
CA VAL A 503 8.60 -1.67 0.48
C VAL A 503 7.60 -1.30 -0.63
N GLN A 504 6.40 -1.86 -0.59
CA GLN A 504 5.27 -1.47 -1.47
C GLN A 504 4.48 -0.29 -0.89
N ALA A 505 4.66 0.08 0.39
CA ALA A 505 3.97 1.19 1.03
C ALA A 505 4.39 2.59 0.49
N PRO A 506 3.49 3.60 0.54
CA PRO A 506 3.80 4.97 0.15
C PRO A 506 4.62 5.68 1.25
N VAL A 507 5.65 6.43 0.86
CA VAL A 507 6.37 7.29 1.81
C VAL A 507 5.52 8.51 2.16
N ALA A 508 5.21 8.68 3.44
CA ALA A 508 4.44 9.82 3.94
C ALA A 508 5.17 11.17 3.73
N TRP A 509 4.40 12.26 3.57
CA TRP A 509 4.95 13.60 3.39
C TRP A 509 5.70 14.09 4.65
N THR A 510 6.93 14.56 4.48
CA THR A 510 7.77 15.14 5.54
C THR A 510 7.85 16.67 5.38
N THR A 511 7.47 17.41 6.42
CA THR A 511 7.48 18.87 6.41
C THR A 511 8.90 19.45 6.53
N ALA A 512 9.26 20.35 5.60
CA ALA A 512 10.48 21.15 5.66
C ALA A 512 10.21 22.62 5.26
N SER A 513 10.98 23.57 5.81
CA SER A 513 10.85 25.01 5.54
C SER A 513 11.82 25.56 4.51
N SER A 514 13.00 24.98 4.42
CA SER A 514 14.10 25.41 3.55
C SER A 514 15.14 24.30 3.45
N MET A 515 15.86 24.23 2.33
CA MET A 515 17.03 23.36 2.18
C MET A 515 18.26 24.15 1.70
N ASN A 516 19.46 23.64 1.96
CA ASN A 516 20.71 24.31 1.62
C ASN A 516 21.77 23.39 0.98
N GLY A 517 21.42 22.15 0.68
CA GLY A 517 22.28 21.20 -0.01
C GLY A 517 21.58 19.86 -0.32
N PRO A 518 22.22 18.99 -1.11
CA PRO A 518 21.69 17.67 -1.46
C PRO A 518 21.47 16.76 -0.25
N MET A 519 20.66 15.71 -0.46
CA MET A 519 20.23 14.73 0.55
C MET A 519 19.45 15.33 1.73
N GLN A 520 18.87 16.52 1.56
CA GLN A 520 17.94 17.15 2.48
C GLN A 520 16.50 17.01 1.95
N ILE A 521 15.52 16.96 2.85
CA ILE A 521 14.09 16.98 2.52
C ILE A 521 13.76 18.27 1.76
N VAL A 522 13.11 18.13 0.61
CA VAL A 522 12.69 19.25 -0.24
C VAL A 522 11.39 19.84 0.31
N PRO A 523 11.37 21.15 0.69
CA PRO A 523 10.16 21.86 1.08
C PRO A 523 9.08 21.85 -0.01
N HIS A 524 7.86 22.25 0.37
CA HIS A 524 6.84 22.59 -0.62
C HIS A 524 7.36 23.59 -1.67
N PHE A 525 6.88 23.43 -2.89
CA PHE A 525 6.96 24.44 -3.93
C PHE A 525 5.73 24.30 -4.84
N SER A 526 5.36 25.41 -5.48
CA SER A 526 4.49 25.40 -6.64
C SER A 526 5.20 25.98 -7.85
N VAL A 527 4.92 25.44 -9.03
CA VAL A 527 5.44 25.95 -10.30
C VAL A 527 4.35 26.05 -11.36
N PRO A 528 4.27 27.17 -12.11
CA PRO A 528 3.45 27.26 -13.29
C PRO A 528 3.91 26.25 -14.33
N THR A 529 2.98 25.50 -14.93
CA THR A 529 3.22 24.69 -16.12
C THR A 529 2.32 25.14 -17.27
N LEU A 530 2.55 24.61 -18.48
CA LEU A 530 1.69 24.90 -19.63
C LEU A 530 0.24 24.41 -19.45
N ASP A 531 0.01 23.44 -18.56
CA ASP A 531 -1.26 22.74 -18.41
C ASP A 531 -1.93 23.00 -17.03
N GLY A 532 -1.28 23.74 -16.12
CA GLY A 532 -1.80 24.10 -14.80
C GLY A 532 -0.78 24.77 -13.88
N THR A 533 -1.02 24.79 -12.58
CA THR A 533 0.03 25.02 -11.57
C THR A 533 0.25 23.70 -10.83
N PHE A 534 1.48 23.22 -10.81
CA PHE A 534 1.86 22.00 -10.10
C PHE A 534 2.16 22.34 -8.64
N TYR A 535 1.55 21.63 -7.69
CA TYR A 535 1.72 21.84 -6.24
C TYR A 535 2.35 20.59 -5.60
N PHE A 536 3.66 20.63 -5.32
CA PHE A 536 4.43 19.42 -5.00
C PHE A 536 3.88 18.56 -3.85
N GLN A 537 3.26 19.19 -2.85
CA GLN A 537 2.67 18.47 -1.70
C GLN A 537 1.31 17.82 -2.00
N GLN A 538 0.53 18.37 -2.94
CA GLN A 538 -0.78 17.80 -3.33
C GLN A 538 -0.58 16.64 -4.31
N GLU A 539 0.46 16.73 -5.12
CA GLU A 539 0.88 15.73 -6.11
C GLU A 539 1.85 14.69 -5.51
N TRP A 540 1.97 14.62 -4.18
CA TRP A 540 2.86 13.69 -3.48
C TRP A 540 2.16 12.35 -3.20
N THR A 541 2.56 11.32 -3.93
CA THR A 541 2.00 9.96 -3.81
C THR A 541 2.78 9.07 -2.81
N GLY A 542 4.03 9.39 -2.52
CA GLY A 542 4.97 8.50 -1.81
C GLY A 542 5.57 7.37 -2.67
N TYR A 543 5.14 7.24 -3.93
CA TYR A 543 5.63 6.26 -4.91
C TYR A 543 6.57 6.87 -5.93
N ASP A 544 6.41 8.16 -6.23
CA ASP A 544 7.03 8.80 -7.38
C ASP A 544 8.39 9.46 -7.11
N VAL A 545 9.11 9.67 -8.21
CA VAL A 545 10.39 10.35 -8.33
C VAL A 545 10.22 11.54 -9.26
N TYR A 546 10.69 12.72 -8.85
CA TYR A 546 10.46 13.97 -9.58
C TYR A 546 11.79 14.41 -10.21
N TYR A 547 11.87 14.47 -11.54
CA TYR A 547 13.14 14.67 -12.26
C TYR A 547 13.11 15.91 -13.17
N PHE A 548 14.04 16.84 -12.93
CA PHE A 548 14.05 18.17 -13.54
C PHE A 548 15.20 18.34 -14.52
N LEU A 549 14.86 18.70 -15.77
CA LEU A 549 15.80 19.03 -16.83
C LEU A 549 15.59 20.49 -17.26
N PHE A 550 16.63 21.30 -17.11
CA PHE A 550 16.60 22.71 -17.48
C PHE A 550 17.47 23.02 -18.69
N LYS A 551 16.92 23.74 -19.67
CA LYS A 551 17.71 24.42 -20.71
C LYS A 551 18.48 25.60 -20.11
N TYR A 552 19.71 25.81 -20.57
CA TYR A 552 20.54 26.96 -20.22
C TYR A 552 21.44 27.37 -21.38
N THR A 553 21.49 28.67 -21.66
CA THR A 553 22.36 29.33 -22.64
C THR A 553 23.08 30.51 -21.99
N ASP A 554 24.41 30.50 -22.00
CA ASP A 554 25.20 31.60 -21.46
C ASP A 554 25.24 32.84 -22.38
N SER A 555 25.71 33.96 -21.82
CA SER A 555 25.86 35.24 -22.56
C SER A 555 26.85 35.21 -23.74
N SER A 556 27.63 34.14 -23.90
CA SER A 556 28.52 33.90 -25.05
C SER A 556 27.90 32.97 -26.10
N GLY A 557 26.68 32.46 -25.86
CA GLY A 557 25.96 31.55 -26.73
C GLY A 557 26.32 30.07 -26.52
N ASN A 558 27.04 29.70 -25.47
CA ASN A 558 27.25 28.29 -25.12
C ASN A 558 26.01 27.79 -24.37
N SER A 559 25.42 26.69 -24.81
CA SER A 559 24.26 26.08 -24.17
C SER A 559 24.42 24.60 -23.93
N ASN A 560 23.55 24.02 -23.11
CA ASN A 560 23.41 22.56 -22.99
C ASN A 560 22.66 21.91 -24.17
N ALA A 561 22.62 22.54 -25.36
CA ALA A 561 21.97 22.01 -26.55
C ALA A 561 22.49 20.64 -27.01
N GLY A 562 23.69 20.22 -26.60
CA GLY A 562 24.17 18.84 -26.83
C GLY A 562 23.36 17.77 -26.08
N THR A 563 22.73 18.14 -24.96
CA THR A 563 21.80 17.32 -24.18
C THR A 563 20.36 17.69 -24.49
N TRP A 564 20.01 18.98 -24.41
CA TRP A 564 18.64 19.44 -24.65
C TRP A 564 18.17 19.21 -26.10
N GLY A 565 19.05 19.37 -27.09
CA GLY A 565 18.70 19.21 -28.51
C GLY A 565 18.57 17.76 -28.99
N GLN A 566 18.74 16.77 -28.11
CA GLN A 566 18.47 15.37 -28.45
C GLN A 566 16.96 15.11 -28.57
N SER A 567 16.61 14.07 -29.34
CA SER A 567 15.23 13.58 -29.39
C SER A 567 14.81 13.10 -27.98
N PRO A 568 13.68 13.56 -27.42
CA PRO A 568 13.26 13.16 -26.09
C PRO A 568 12.70 11.73 -26.05
N GLY A 569 12.25 11.19 -27.19
CA GLY A 569 11.58 9.88 -27.24
C GLY A 569 12.39 8.70 -26.66
N PRO A 570 13.67 8.49 -27.05
CA PRO A 570 14.50 7.43 -26.46
C PRO A 570 14.81 7.66 -24.97
N PHE A 571 14.91 8.92 -24.55
CA PHE A 571 15.14 9.30 -23.16
C PHE A 571 13.92 8.98 -22.28
N ILE A 572 12.72 9.40 -22.69
CA ILE A 572 11.46 9.14 -21.97
C ILE A 572 11.23 7.63 -21.81
N ARG A 573 11.35 6.85 -22.90
CA ARG A 573 11.21 5.38 -22.88
C ARG A 573 12.27 4.65 -22.04
N GLY A 574 13.33 5.34 -21.63
CA GLY A 574 14.35 4.78 -20.76
C GLY A 574 14.04 4.97 -19.27
N LEU A 575 13.20 5.94 -18.91
CA LEU A 575 12.90 6.27 -17.51
C LEU A 575 11.99 5.20 -16.86
N PRO A 576 12.09 4.99 -15.54
CA PRO A 576 11.10 4.23 -14.77
C PRO A 576 9.67 4.80 -14.88
N ASP A 577 8.68 3.94 -14.62
CA ASP A 577 7.27 4.30 -14.70
C ASP A 577 6.78 5.20 -13.55
N ASN A 578 7.46 5.23 -12.41
CA ASN A 578 7.18 6.13 -11.28
C ASN A 578 7.93 7.48 -11.38
N VAL A 579 8.26 7.96 -12.58
CA VAL A 579 8.94 9.25 -12.78
C VAL A 579 7.99 10.33 -13.30
N HIS A 580 7.92 11.44 -12.57
CA HIS A 580 7.43 12.72 -13.06
C HIS A 580 8.59 13.51 -13.68
N LEU A 581 8.50 13.82 -14.97
CA LEU A 581 9.55 14.46 -15.77
C LEU A 581 9.23 15.94 -16.02
N PHE A 582 10.05 16.84 -15.50
CA PHE A 582 9.90 18.29 -15.64
C PHE A 582 10.89 18.87 -16.64
N PHE A 583 10.38 19.61 -17.63
CA PHE A 583 11.16 20.42 -18.55
C PHE A 583 11.02 21.91 -18.22
N GLY A 584 12.14 22.60 -17.99
CA GLY A 584 12.17 24.05 -17.77
C GLY A 584 13.31 24.75 -18.51
N SER A 585 13.47 26.07 -18.32
CA SER A 585 14.56 26.85 -18.90
C SER A 585 15.01 27.99 -17.99
N PHE A 586 16.32 28.19 -17.88
CA PHE A 586 16.94 29.36 -17.26
C PHE A 586 16.96 30.58 -18.20
N ASP A 587 16.72 30.39 -19.49
CA ASP A 587 16.84 31.45 -20.49
C ASP A 587 15.62 32.38 -20.43
N THR A 588 15.79 33.65 -20.81
CA THR A 588 14.66 34.62 -20.89
C THR A 588 13.63 34.25 -21.97
N THR A 589 13.88 33.18 -22.74
CA THR A 589 13.00 32.58 -23.74
C THR A 589 12.21 31.38 -23.20
N TYR A 590 12.17 31.17 -21.89
CA TYR A 590 11.67 29.95 -21.25
C TYR A 590 10.36 29.41 -21.82
N HIS A 591 9.32 30.24 -21.95
CA HIS A 591 8.02 29.90 -22.53
C HIS A 591 8.14 29.28 -23.93
N THR A 592 8.91 29.94 -24.80
CA THR A 592 9.21 29.44 -26.16
C THR A 592 10.03 28.15 -26.11
N ASP A 593 10.95 28.02 -25.17
CA ASP A 593 11.79 26.82 -25.04
C ASP A 593 10.99 25.59 -24.61
N VAL A 594 10.04 25.74 -23.67
CA VAL A 594 9.21 24.63 -23.19
C VAL A 594 8.10 24.27 -24.17
N ILE A 595 7.49 25.23 -24.87
CA ILE A 595 6.56 24.94 -25.99
C ILE A 595 7.26 24.14 -27.10
N ASN A 596 8.45 24.55 -27.51
CA ASN A 596 9.23 23.79 -28.50
C ASN A 596 9.62 22.40 -28.00
N ARG A 597 9.80 22.22 -26.68
CA ARG A 597 10.04 20.91 -26.07
C ARG A 597 8.77 20.05 -26.03
N LYS A 598 7.61 20.60 -25.67
CA LYS A 598 6.31 19.91 -25.70
C LYS A 598 6.02 19.35 -27.09
N ALA A 599 6.10 20.21 -28.11
CA ALA A 599 6.01 19.79 -29.51
C ALA A 599 7.04 18.71 -29.89
N ALA A 600 8.26 18.75 -29.35
CA ALA A 600 9.27 17.72 -29.62
C ALA A 600 9.01 16.38 -28.91
N VAL A 601 8.22 16.35 -27.84
CA VAL A 601 7.76 15.14 -27.14
C VAL A 601 6.57 14.53 -27.87
N GLU A 602 5.54 15.32 -28.17
CA GLU A 602 4.35 14.92 -28.96
C GLU A 602 4.75 14.34 -30.33
N ASN A 603 5.77 14.91 -31.00
CA ASN A 603 6.29 14.35 -32.26
C ASN A 603 7.16 13.08 -32.10
N ALA A 604 7.43 12.61 -30.87
CA ALA A 604 8.37 11.51 -30.58
C ALA A 604 7.76 10.33 -29.82
N LEU A 605 6.56 10.49 -29.25
CA LEU A 605 5.75 9.44 -28.65
C LEU A 605 4.66 8.98 -29.64
N ASN A 606 3.98 7.88 -29.30
CA ASN A 606 2.78 7.40 -29.99
C ASN A 606 1.57 7.46 -29.03
N PRO A 607 0.32 7.32 -29.49
CA PRO A 607 -0.87 7.53 -28.65
C PRO A 607 -0.93 6.68 -27.37
N ASP A 608 -0.43 5.45 -27.40
CA ASP A 608 -0.41 4.57 -26.23
C ASP A 608 0.66 5.04 -25.21
N GLU A 609 1.80 5.53 -25.70
CA GLU A 609 2.85 6.15 -24.88
C GLU A 609 2.44 7.53 -24.35
N GLU A 610 1.70 8.32 -25.13
CA GLU A 610 1.14 9.61 -24.70
C GLU A 610 0.16 9.41 -23.55
N ALA A 611 -0.75 8.42 -23.65
CA ALA A 611 -1.65 8.06 -22.55
C ALA A 611 -0.88 7.59 -21.29
N GLN A 612 0.20 6.80 -21.46
CA GLN A 612 1.03 6.35 -20.33
C GLN A 612 1.75 7.51 -19.59
N TRP A 613 2.04 8.61 -20.28
CA TRP A 613 2.84 9.73 -19.78
C TRP A 613 2.05 11.03 -19.55
N GLN A 614 0.73 11.02 -19.82
CA GLN A 614 -0.11 12.22 -19.90
C GLN A 614 0.00 13.15 -18.69
N ASP A 615 -0.06 12.58 -17.48
CA ASP A 615 -0.02 13.34 -16.22
C ASP A 615 1.39 13.39 -15.58
N ARG A 616 2.38 12.76 -16.24
CA ARG A 616 3.76 12.62 -15.73
C ARG A 616 4.79 13.51 -16.43
N ILE A 617 4.47 14.16 -17.56
CA ILE A 617 5.41 15.09 -18.23
C ILE A 617 4.94 16.54 -18.06
N HIS A 618 5.76 17.32 -17.36
CA HIS A 618 5.46 18.68 -16.92
C HIS A 618 6.35 19.71 -17.63
N TYR A 619 5.76 20.82 -18.08
CA TYR A 619 6.46 21.87 -18.82
C TYR A 619 6.40 23.18 -18.05
N ILE A 620 7.47 23.50 -17.31
CA ILE A 620 7.52 24.66 -16.40
C ILE A 620 7.51 25.97 -17.22
N ASP A 621 6.41 26.73 -17.12
CA ASP A 621 6.22 28.01 -17.80
C ASP A 621 6.64 29.20 -16.92
N GLN A 622 7.82 29.07 -16.31
CA GLN A 622 8.48 30.09 -15.51
C GLN A 622 9.99 30.04 -15.76
N GLN A 623 10.68 31.19 -15.69
CA GLN A 623 12.13 31.21 -15.77
C GLN A 623 12.73 30.53 -14.53
N ALA A 624 13.54 29.49 -14.73
CA ALA A 624 14.04 28.66 -13.62
C ALA A 624 14.77 29.45 -12.52
N GLY A 625 15.53 30.49 -12.90
CA GLY A 625 16.23 31.36 -11.94
C GLY A 625 15.32 32.28 -11.11
N SER A 626 14.00 32.26 -11.30
CA SER A 626 13.03 32.97 -10.46
C SER A 626 12.11 32.05 -9.66
N ILE A 627 12.21 30.72 -9.81
CA ILE A 627 11.43 29.75 -9.02
C ILE A 627 11.79 29.87 -7.52
N SER A 628 10.78 29.78 -6.66
CA SER A 628 10.86 29.83 -5.20
C SER A 628 10.44 28.49 -4.57
N GLY A 629 10.39 28.42 -3.23
CA GLY A 629 10.13 27.17 -2.50
C GLY A 629 11.27 26.15 -2.64
N GLY A 630 10.99 24.88 -2.33
CA GLY A 630 11.98 23.81 -2.35
C GLY A 630 12.75 23.66 -3.67
N LEU A 631 12.08 23.77 -4.83
CA LEU A 631 12.75 23.73 -6.13
C LEU A 631 13.66 24.96 -6.36
N GLY A 632 13.28 26.13 -5.85
CA GLY A 632 14.15 27.32 -5.85
C GLY A 632 15.39 27.16 -4.99
N ASP A 633 15.25 26.53 -3.82
CA ASP A 633 16.37 26.19 -2.94
C ASP A 633 17.32 25.17 -3.61
N MET A 634 16.80 24.14 -4.29
CA MET A 634 17.61 23.22 -5.11
C MET A 634 18.38 23.97 -6.22
N ILE A 635 17.68 24.84 -6.96
CA ILE A 635 18.26 25.64 -8.05
C ILE A 635 19.41 26.54 -7.57
N THR A 636 19.33 27.06 -6.34
CA THR A 636 20.32 27.99 -5.79
C THR A 636 21.43 27.33 -4.97
N SER A 637 21.19 26.16 -4.38
CA SER A 637 22.17 25.43 -3.55
C SER A 637 23.07 24.45 -4.32
N PHE A 638 22.57 23.85 -5.41
CA PHE A 638 23.30 22.80 -6.12
C PHE A 638 24.44 23.34 -6.99
N ASN A 639 25.52 22.56 -7.13
CA ASN A 639 26.67 22.95 -7.96
C ASN A 639 26.33 23.00 -9.46
N ASN A 640 25.30 22.26 -9.87
CA ASN A 640 24.89 22.12 -11.26
C ASN A 640 23.35 21.95 -11.38
N PRO A 641 22.56 23.02 -11.20
CA PRO A 641 21.09 22.98 -11.17
C PRO A 641 20.44 22.76 -12.56
N ARG A 642 21.17 22.19 -13.53
CA ARG A 642 20.62 21.89 -14.87
C ARG A 642 19.89 20.55 -14.91
N TYR A 643 20.35 19.57 -14.13
CA TYR A 643 19.72 18.26 -14.01
C TYR A 643 19.78 17.84 -12.53
N MET A 644 18.62 17.57 -11.94
CA MET A 644 18.46 17.24 -10.52
C MET A 644 17.10 16.57 -10.32
N GLY A 645 16.90 15.91 -9.19
CA GLY A 645 15.60 15.34 -8.88
C GLY A 645 15.31 15.27 -7.40
N ILE A 646 14.20 14.65 -7.08
CA ILE A 646 13.70 14.38 -5.74
C ILE A 646 13.34 12.90 -5.72
N ASP A 647 13.89 12.14 -4.79
CA ASP A 647 13.57 10.72 -4.64
C ASP A 647 12.30 10.47 -3.82
N ARG A 648 11.92 9.20 -3.68
CA ARG A 648 10.76 8.75 -2.88
C ARG A 648 10.84 9.14 -1.40
N PHE A 649 12.01 9.50 -0.86
CA PHE A 649 12.17 10.01 0.50
C PHE A 649 12.15 11.53 0.57
N GLN A 650 11.70 12.20 -0.49
CA GLN A 650 11.70 13.66 -0.62
C GLN A 650 13.10 14.26 -0.59
N GLN A 651 14.17 13.46 -0.76
CA GLN A 651 15.53 13.93 -0.64
C GLN A 651 16.00 14.56 -1.96
N ALA A 652 16.62 15.73 -1.87
CA ALA A 652 17.11 16.46 -3.03
C ALA A 652 18.35 15.77 -3.66
N ARG A 653 18.27 15.36 -4.93
CA ARG A 653 19.28 14.54 -5.63
C ARG A 653 20.11 15.35 -6.64
N GLU A 654 21.42 15.50 -6.41
CA GLU A 654 22.38 15.99 -7.42
C GLU A 654 22.75 14.89 -8.44
N THR A 655 22.59 15.18 -9.74
CA THR A 655 23.06 14.31 -10.82
C THR A 655 24.58 14.33 -11.00
N GLY A 656 25.13 13.26 -11.55
CA GLY A 656 26.56 13.05 -11.77
C GLY A 656 27.10 13.54 -13.12
N SER A 657 28.13 12.85 -13.59
CA SER A 657 28.86 13.10 -14.83
C SER A 657 28.21 12.46 -16.05
N LEU A 658 27.93 13.27 -17.07
CA LEU A 658 27.48 12.81 -18.40
C LEU A 658 28.62 12.32 -19.31
N TYR A 659 29.86 12.25 -18.82
CA TYR A 659 31.00 11.80 -19.61
C TYR A 659 31.01 10.27 -19.74
N ALA A 660 30.62 9.77 -20.91
CA ALA A 660 30.66 8.36 -21.26
C ALA A 660 32.10 7.94 -21.58
N TRP A 661 32.73 7.21 -20.65
CA TRP A 661 34.12 6.75 -20.78
C TRP A 661 34.32 5.78 -21.96
N THR A 662 33.27 5.05 -22.34
CA THR A 662 33.24 4.10 -23.47
C THR A 662 33.39 4.81 -24.82
N SER A 663 32.70 5.95 -25.02
CA SER A 663 32.75 6.77 -26.23
C SER A 663 33.77 7.92 -26.18
N GLN A 664 34.29 8.23 -24.99
CA GLN A 664 35.17 9.36 -24.67
C GLN A 664 34.54 10.74 -24.93
N ASN A 665 33.21 10.83 -24.88
CA ASN A 665 32.44 12.04 -25.12
C ASN A 665 31.29 12.15 -24.10
N ASN A 666 30.58 13.28 -24.06
CA ASN A 666 29.36 13.38 -23.27
C ASN A 666 28.20 12.65 -23.98
N ASP A 667 27.43 11.89 -23.21
CA ASP A 667 26.18 11.26 -23.64
C ASP A 667 25.01 11.80 -22.79
N ALA A 668 23.89 12.07 -23.45
CA ALA A 668 22.67 12.52 -22.80
C ALA A 668 21.89 11.36 -22.16
N MET A 669 21.99 10.15 -22.71
CA MET A 669 21.25 8.97 -22.23
C MET A 669 21.66 8.55 -20.82
N HIS A 670 22.87 8.89 -20.40
CA HIS A 670 23.33 8.74 -19.02
C HIS A 670 22.39 9.37 -17.98
N LEU A 671 21.64 10.43 -18.32
CA LEU A 671 20.64 11.03 -17.42
C LEU A 671 19.51 10.06 -17.03
N VAL A 672 19.24 9.03 -17.83
CA VAL A 672 18.23 7.99 -17.55
C VAL A 672 18.63 7.12 -16.35
N HIS A 673 19.93 6.92 -16.13
CA HIS A 673 20.44 6.07 -15.04
C HIS A 673 20.21 6.67 -13.65
N GLU A 674 19.91 7.97 -13.52
CA GLU A 674 19.74 8.62 -12.22
C GLU A 674 18.44 8.15 -11.52
N PRO A 675 17.23 8.21 -12.10
CA PRO A 675 16.04 7.67 -11.43
C PRO A 675 16.10 6.15 -11.21
N HIS A 676 16.75 5.38 -12.09
CA HIS A 676 16.99 3.95 -11.86
C HIS A 676 17.84 3.70 -10.61
N GLN A 677 18.91 4.50 -10.40
CA GLN A 677 19.69 4.43 -9.16
C GLN A 677 18.83 4.78 -7.94
N TRP A 678 18.02 5.84 -8.01
CA TRP A 678 17.25 6.30 -6.84
C TRP A 678 16.16 5.29 -6.45
N ASN A 679 15.54 4.63 -7.44
CA ASN A 679 14.65 3.49 -7.20
C ASN A 679 15.39 2.27 -6.65
N ALA A 680 16.62 1.98 -7.08
CA ALA A 680 17.44 0.89 -6.54
C ALA A 680 17.92 1.16 -5.09
N GLU A 681 18.07 2.43 -4.71
CA GLU A 681 18.36 2.83 -3.32
C GLU A 681 17.13 2.81 -2.41
N PHE A 682 15.91 2.86 -2.95
CA PHE A 682 14.70 2.83 -2.15
C PHE A 682 14.59 1.60 -1.22
N PRO A 683 14.70 0.33 -1.71
CA PRO A 683 14.66 -0.84 -0.84
C PRO A 683 15.82 -0.89 0.16
N VAL A 684 16.96 -0.26 -0.16
CA VAL A 684 18.14 -0.18 0.73
C VAL A 684 17.85 0.68 1.97
N GLU A 685 17.16 1.81 1.79
CA GLU A 685 16.83 2.74 2.88
C GLU A 685 15.56 2.31 3.64
N ILE A 686 14.51 1.87 2.93
CA ILE A 686 13.23 1.51 3.57
C ILE A 686 13.35 0.26 4.44
N ARG A 687 14.31 -0.64 4.18
CA ARG A 687 14.59 -1.81 5.04
C ARG A 687 14.90 -1.43 6.49
N ARG A 688 15.39 -0.22 6.74
CA ARG A 688 15.64 0.31 8.09
C ARG A 688 14.38 0.74 8.84
N HIS A 689 13.25 0.83 8.14
CA HIS A 689 11.94 1.22 8.65
C HIS A 689 10.99 0.02 8.81
N ASP A 690 11.43 -1.19 8.43
CA ASP A 690 10.68 -2.43 8.60
C ASP A 690 10.63 -2.82 10.10
N PRO A 691 9.44 -3.00 10.70
CA PRO A 691 9.32 -3.22 12.14
C PRO A 691 9.82 -4.60 12.61
N ALA A 692 10.01 -5.57 11.70
CA ALA A 692 10.63 -6.86 12.04
C ALA A 692 12.17 -6.80 12.06
N VAL A 693 12.77 -5.67 11.66
CA VAL A 693 14.24 -5.50 11.60
C VAL A 693 14.78 -4.90 12.89
N HIS A 694 15.71 -5.62 13.52
CA HIS A 694 16.47 -5.15 14.67
C HIS A 694 17.80 -4.49 14.21
N GLU A 695 17.90 -3.17 14.36
CA GLU A 695 19.12 -2.42 14.02
C GLU A 695 20.21 -2.50 15.11
N VAL A 696 21.45 -2.79 14.70
CA VAL A 696 22.66 -2.64 15.52
C VAL A 696 23.67 -1.74 14.79
N THR A 697 23.60 -0.44 15.08
CA THR A 697 24.46 0.59 14.46
C THR A 697 25.88 0.54 15.02
N VAL A 698 26.87 0.47 14.13
CA VAL A 698 28.31 0.53 14.49
C VAL A 698 28.86 1.93 14.33
N TRP A 699 28.56 2.57 13.19
CA TRP A 699 28.92 3.94 12.86
C TRP A 699 27.66 4.68 12.44
N ASP A 700 27.47 5.90 12.93
CA ASP A 700 26.35 6.77 12.60
C ASP A 700 26.88 8.12 12.11
N PHE A 701 26.82 8.33 10.80
CA PHE A 701 27.37 9.51 10.11
C PHE A 701 28.81 9.92 10.55
N ASP A 702 29.64 8.92 10.84
CA ASP A 702 30.89 9.07 11.59
C ASP A 702 32.08 9.31 10.64
N ARG A 703 32.96 10.27 10.95
CA ARG A 703 34.01 10.65 10.00
C ARG A 703 35.10 9.59 9.83
N HIS A 704 35.17 8.96 8.66
CA HIS A 704 36.36 8.23 8.27
C HIS A 704 37.47 9.21 7.86
N THR A 705 38.55 9.26 8.65
CA THR A 705 39.70 10.14 8.42
C THR A 705 40.65 9.61 7.35
N GLY A 706 40.09 9.12 6.24
CA GLY A 706 40.81 8.67 5.05
C GLY A 706 41.53 9.79 4.31
N GLY A 707 42.20 9.45 3.22
CA GLY A 707 42.90 10.42 2.37
C GLY A 707 43.55 9.74 1.18
N TRP A 708 44.22 10.54 0.34
CA TRP A 708 44.79 10.19 -0.98
C TRP A 708 45.82 9.03 -1.06
N GLY A 709 45.98 8.21 -0.02
CA GLY A 709 46.87 7.06 0.03
C GLY A 709 46.22 5.86 0.71
N GLY A 710 46.67 4.65 0.37
CA GLY A 710 46.09 3.42 0.92
C GLY A 710 46.36 3.20 2.41
N GLY A 711 45.43 2.52 3.09
CA GLY A 711 45.67 1.91 4.40
C GLY A 711 45.09 2.64 5.62
N PHE A 712 44.11 3.53 5.44
CA PHE A 712 43.37 4.12 6.54
C PHE A 712 42.36 3.12 7.12
N THR A 713 42.07 3.26 8.42
CA THR A 713 41.15 2.37 9.13
C THR A 713 40.41 3.11 10.25
N SER A 714 39.09 2.96 10.32
CA SER A 714 38.31 3.28 11.51
C SER A 714 38.12 2.02 12.34
N THR A 715 37.93 2.14 13.66
CA THR A 715 37.69 1.00 14.56
C THR A 715 36.70 1.43 15.61
N GLN A 716 35.68 0.60 15.84
CA GLN A 716 34.54 0.89 16.69
C GLN A 716 33.94 -0.43 17.20
N THR A 717 33.14 -0.38 18.26
CA THR A 717 32.58 -1.57 18.92
C THR A 717 31.07 -1.42 19.02
N ALA A 718 30.34 -2.50 18.72
CA ALA A 718 28.89 -2.58 18.85
C ALA A 718 28.51 -3.76 19.76
N LEU A 719 27.36 -3.66 20.43
CA LEU A 719 26.82 -4.72 21.29
C LEU A 719 25.66 -5.41 20.58
N PHE A 720 25.74 -6.73 20.45
CA PHE A 720 24.68 -7.53 19.85
C PHE A 720 23.65 -8.02 20.88
N PRO A 721 22.41 -8.32 20.45
CA PRO A 721 21.34 -8.77 21.36
C PRO A 721 21.63 -10.14 22.02
N SER A 722 20.95 -10.38 23.13
CA SER A 722 21.07 -11.60 23.94
C SER A 722 20.45 -12.86 23.32
N ASN A 723 19.62 -12.69 22.28
CA ASN A 723 18.97 -13.78 21.54
C ASN A 723 19.28 -13.71 20.04
N LEU A 724 20.56 -13.60 19.68
CA LEU A 724 21.03 -13.65 18.29
C LEU A 724 20.73 -14.99 17.58
N THR A 725 20.40 -16.02 18.36
CA THR A 725 19.94 -17.34 17.92
C THR A 725 18.53 -17.36 17.34
N ALA A 726 17.71 -16.33 17.57
CA ALA A 726 16.38 -16.21 16.96
C ALA A 726 16.42 -15.68 15.52
N TYR A 727 17.46 -14.94 15.13
CA TYR A 727 17.56 -14.39 13.78
C TYR A 727 18.20 -15.41 12.82
N ASP A 728 17.59 -15.58 11.65
CA ASP A 728 18.08 -16.39 10.54
C ASP A 728 18.78 -15.54 9.46
N THR A 729 18.51 -14.24 9.45
CA THR A 729 18.93 -13.29 8.42
C THR A 729 19.79 -12.18 9.03
N LEU A 730 20.89 -11.83 8.32
CA LEU A 730 21.78 -10.73 8.67
C LEU A 730 22.16 -9.95 7.43
N GLU A 731 21.75 -8.69 7.38
CA GLU A 731 22.15 -7.76 6.34
C GLU A 731 23.02 -6.63 6.93
N VAL A 732 23.80 -5.98 6.09
CA VAL A 732 24.58 -4.80 6.46
C VAL A 732 24.16 -3.63 5.58
N TYR A 733 23.50 -2.64 6.18
CA TYR A 733 23.35 -1.32 5.59
C TYR A 733 24.68 -0.57 5.71
N HIS A 734 25.16 -0.01 4.60
CA HIS A 734 26.33 0.86 4.55
C HIS A 734 26.05 2.08 3.68
N GLU A 735 26.14 3.26 4.28
CA GLU A 735 26.20 4.53 3.59
C GLU A 735 27.64 5.06 3.64
N HIS A 736 28.19 5.37 2.48
CA HIS A 736 29.42 6.14 2.37
C HIS A 736 29.09 7.55 1.86
N ALA A 737 28.73 8.41 2.80
CA ALA A 737 28.41 9.80 2.54
C ALA A 737 29.67 10.63 2.25
N CYS A 738 29.47 11.69 1.50
CA CYS A 738 30.47 12.67 1.12
C CYS A 738 30.39 13.93 2.00
N TYR A 739 31.53 14.61 2.05
CA TYR A 739 31.64 15.87 2.74
C TYR A 739 30.72 16.92 2.08
N GLU A 740 29.92 17.64 2.88
CA GLU A 740 28.90 18.61 2.41
C GLU A 740 27.76 17.95 1.59
N ARG A 741 27.57 16.62 1.68
CA ARG A 741 26.62 15.79 0.90
C ARG A 741 26.73 15.89 -0.64
N ALA A 742 27.74 16.62 -1.13
CA ALA A 742 27.83 17.04 -2.53
C ALA A 742 28.70 16.10 -3.38
N ASN A 743 28.32 15.98 -4.66
CA ASN A 743 29.14 15.34 -5.69
C ASN A 743 30.51 16.02 -5.80
N ARG A 744 31.51 15.36 -6.39
CA ARG A 744 32.85 15.94 -6.52
C ARG A 744 32.85 17.20 -7.41
N TYR A 745 33.38 18.32 -6.89
CA TYR A 745 33.56 19.57 -7.65
C TYR A 745 34.93 20.23 -7.42
N GLN A 746 35.40 21.06 -8.37
CA GLN A 746 36.62 21.85 -8.20
C GLN A 746 36.29 23.26 -7.69
N LYS A 747 36.93 23.68 -6.60
CA LYS A 747 36.79 25.02 -6.01
C LYS A 747 37.60 26.06 -6.81
N SER A 748 37.23 27.33 -6.70
CA SER A 748 37.85 28.45 -7.43
C SER A 748 39.33 28.68 -7.10
N ASP A 749 39.83 28.14 -5.98
CA ASP A 749 41.25 28.14 -5.60
C ASP A 749 42.06 26.97 -6.20
N GLY A 750 41.40 26.08 -6.96
CA GLY A 750 41.97 24.90 -7.58
C GLY A 750 41.94 23.64 -6.72
N SER A 751 41.50 23.72 -5.46
CA SER A 751 41.25 22.55 -4.60
C SER A 751 39.97 21.81 -5.02
N TYR A 752 39.71 20.63 -4.44
CA TYR A 752 38.49 19.87 -4.70
C TYR A 752 37.62 19.77 -3.43
N GLY A 753 36.30 19.85 -3.60
CA GLY A 753 35.28 19.64 -2.58
C GLY A 753 34.37 18.45 -2.92
N GLY A 754 33.42 18.17 -2.02
CA GLY A 754 32.55 17.01 -2.13
C GLY A 754 33.31 15.68 -1.98
N CYS A 755 32.89 14.71 -2.78
CA CYS A 755 33.42 13.34 -2.79
C CYS A 755 34.88 13.18 -3.26
N HIS A 756 35.51 12.11 -2.78
CA HIS A 756 36.82 11.64 -3.26
C HIS A 756 36.72 11.03 -4.68
N GLU A 757 37.79 11.09 -5.48
CA GLU A 757 37.73 10.70 -6.91
C GLU A 757 37.84 9.20 -7.22
N TRP A 758 38.47 8.39 -6.36
CA TRP A 758 38.84 7.00 -6.70
C TRP A 758 37.92 5.94 -6.07
N ASP A 759 37.69 4.88 -6.85
CA ASP A 759 37.08 3.60 -6.48
C ASP A 759 38.04 2.75 -5.65
N TYR A 760 37.94 2.85 -4.32
CA TYR A 760 38.71 2.01 -3.43
C TYR A 760 37.91 0.80 -2.98
N GLU A 761 38.59 -0.35 -2.92
CA GLU A 761 38.16 -1.45 -2.07
C GLU A 761 38.07 -0.97 -0.62
N ALA A 762 36.87 -1.11 -0.06
CA ALA A 762 36.59 -0.97 1.34
C ALA A 762 36.20 -2.35 1.91
N ASN A 763 36.61 -2.66 3.14
CA ASN A 763 36.11 -3.84 3.85
C ASN A 763 35.88 -3.58 5.33
N LEU A 764 34.85 -4.23 5.86
CA LEU A 764 34.61 -4.39 7.28
C LEU A 764 35.33 -5.66 7.74
N ARG A 765 36.10 -5.56 8.82
CA ARG A 765 36.85 -6.67 9.41
C ARG A 765 36.43 -6.86 10.85
N ILE A 766 36.11 -8.09 11.22
CA ILE A 766 35.77 -8.46 12.59
C ILE A 766 37.06 -8.77 13.36
N CYS A 767 37.18 -8.28 14.59
CA CYS A 767 38.37 -8.48 15.41
C CYS A 767 38.30 -9.79 16.21
N ASP A 768 39.42 -10.33 16.71
CA ASP A 768 39.44 -11.58 17.47
C ASP A 768 38.80 -11.38 18.86
N ARG A 769 37.97 -12.33 19.34
CA ARG A 769 37.26 -12.21 20.64
C ARG A 769 38.23 -11.98 21.81
N ASP A 770 39.37 -12.67 21.80
CA ASP A 770 40.42 -12.54 22.82
C ASP A 770 41.38 -11.35 22.59
N ASN A 771 41.27 -10.62 21.47
CA ASN A 771 42.23 -9.58 21.07
C ASN A 771 41.64 -8.60 20.03
N ASP A 772 40.97 -7.56 20.53
CA ASP A 772 40.38 -6.44 19.76
C ASP A 772 41.33 -5.76 18.75
N SER A 773 42.64 -5.90 18.94
CA SER A 773 43.68 -5.29 18.13
C SER A 773 44.07 -6.14 16.90
N SER A 774 43.55 -7.36 16.81
CA SER A 774 43.76 -8.30 15.70
C SER A 774 42.46 -8.48 14.93
N CYS A 775 42.39 -7.92 13.71
CA CYS A 775 41.19 -7.97 12.86
C CYS A 775 41.56 -8.57 11.50
N GLY A 776 41.88 -9.87 11.54
CA GLY A 776 42.38 -10.63 10.39
C GLY A 776 41.28 -11.10 9.45
N THR A 777 40.11 -11.44 9.99
CA THR A 777 38.96 -11.96 9.23
C THR A 777 38.21 -10.83 8.53
N GLU A 778 37.89 -11.04 7.25
CA GLU A 778 37.02 -10.14 6.51
C GLU A 778 35.56 -10.53 6.73
N PHE A 779 34.72 -9.53 7.02
CA PHE A 779 33.30 -9.74 7.27
C PHE A 779 32.46 -9.32 6.05
N MET A 780 32.83 -8.21 5.41
CA MET A 780 32.10 -7.64 4.28
C MET A 780 33.00 -6.74 3.42
N ARG A 781 32.72 -6.60 2.12
CA ARG A 781 33.51 -5.82 1.14
C ARG A 781 32.62 -4.98 0.22
N TRP A 782 33.02 -3.73 -0.03
CA TRP A 782 32.40 -2.82 -0.99
C TRP A 782 33.47 -2.21 -1.90
N ILE A 783 33.07 -1.65 -3.04
CA ILE A 783 33.93 -0.76 -3.83
C ILE A 783 33.33 0.64 -3.83
N THR A 784 34.07 1.64 -3.33
CA THR A 784 33.55 3.01 -3.29
C THR A 784 33.33 3.58 -4.70
N THR A 785 32.50 4.61 -4.81
CA THR A 785 32.24 5.31 -6.08
C THR A 785 33.46 6.14 -6.55
N TYR A 786 33.42 6.55 -7.81
CA TYR A 786 34.20 7.69 -8.31
C TYR A 786 33.44 9.01 -8.10
N GLY A 787 33.61 9.66 -6.95
CA GLY A 787 33.17 11.06 -6.79
C GLY A 787 31.68 11.28 -6.53
N ARG A 788 30.95 10.27 -6.05
CA ARG A 788 29.54 10.36 -5.60
C ARG A 788 29.32 9.73 -4.22
N GLU A 789 28.16 9.93 -3.62
CA GLU A 789 27.74 9.12 -2.46
C GLU A 789 27.31 7.73 -2.90
N GLY A 790 27.15 6.80 -1.95
CA GLY A 790 26.54 5.49 -2.22
C GLY A 790 25.95 4.90 -0.95
N LYS A 791 24.82 4.20 -1.13
CA LYS A 791 24.10 3.44 -0.12
C LYS A 791 23.96 2.01 -0.61
N TRP A 792 24.23 1.04 0.26
CA TRP A 792 24.15 -0.39 -0.08
C TRP A 792 23.56 -1.19 1.07
N LEU A 793 22.78 -2.21 0.74
CA LEU A 793 22.33 -3.25 1.64
C LEU A 793 22.88 -4.58 1.13
N THR A 794 23.59 -5.33 1.98
CA THR A 794 24.14 -6.64 1.57
C THR A 794 23.78 -7.73 2.56
N ASP A 795 23.16 -8.79 2.05
CA ASP A 795 22.97 -10.07 2.76
C ASP A 795 24.33 -10.73 3.04
N VAL A 796 24.61 -10.92 4.33
CA VAL A 796 25.75 -11.67 4.86
C VAL A 796 25.28 -12.69 5.91
N SER A 797 24.03 -13.16 5.80
CA SER A 797 23.41 -14.20 6.64
C SER A 797 24.28 -15.46 6.83
N PRO A 798 25.04 -15.93 5.81
CA PRO A 798 25.97 -17.04 6.01
C PRO A 798 27.08 -16.78 7.04
N TYR A 799 27.33 -15.52 7.44
CA TYR A 799 28.33 -15.15 8.44
C TYR A 799 27.75 -14.93 9.85
N LEU A 800 26.47 -15.27 10.09
CA LEU A 800 25.84 -15.28 11.42
C LEU A 800 26.56 -16.15 12.47
N PHE A 801 27.40 -17.09 12.06
CA PHE A 801 28.26 -17.89 12.96
C PHE A 801 29.42 -17.08 13.58
N MET A 802 29.76 -15.91 13.02
CA MET A 802 30.90 -15.12 13.50
C MET A 802 30.59 -14.29 14.76
N LEU A 803 29.30 -14.18 15.12
CA LEU A 803 28.72 -13.37 16.19
C LEU A 803 28.03 -14.28 17.23
N ASP A 804 28.11 -13.92 18.52
CA ASP A 804 27.44 -14.63 19.61
C ASP A 804 26.29 -13.80 20.24
N ASN A 805 25.47 -14.44 21.07
CA ASN A 805 24.56 -13.76 22.00
C ASN A 805 25.35 -12.88 22.99
N ASP A 806 24.86 -11.67 23.24
CA ASP A 806 25.52 -10.66 24.12
C ASP A 806 26.96 -10.28 23.67
N ASP A 807 27.32 -10.50 22.40
CA ASP A 807 28.68 -10.24 21.89
C ASP A 807 28.96 -8.73 21.80
N ASN A 808 29.96 -8.27 22.55
CA ASN A 808 30.44 -6.89 22.52
C ASN A 808 31.63 -6.81 21.55
N ARG A 809 31.32 -6.55 20.28
CA ARG A 809 32.16 -6.92 19.15
C ARG A 809 32.83 -5.71 18.51
N THR A 810 34.16 -5.73 18.47
CA THR A 810 34.94 -4.70 17.78
C THR A 810 35.09 -5.02 16.29
N PHE A 811 34.79 -4.01 15.48
CA PHE A 811 34.96 -4.04 14.03
C PHE A 811 35.93 -2.96 13.58
N LYS A 812 36.53 -3.23 12.41
CA LYS A 812 37.52 -2.37 11.78
C LYS A 812 37.19 -2.17 10.31
N TYR A 813 36.65 -1.00 10.00
CA TYR A 813 36.50 -0.55 8.62
C TYR A 813 37.87 -0.17 8.06
N ARG A 814 38.19 -0.66 6.86
CA ARG A 814 39.44 -0.39 6.14
C ARG A 814 39.12 0.12 4.75
N GLY A 815 39.68 1.27 4.39
CA GLY A 815 39.51 1.90 3.08
C GLY A 815 40.50 3.04 2.90
N ALA A 816 40.42 3.76 1.78
CA ALA A 816 41.22 4.97 1.55
C ALA A 816 40.38 6.19 1.15
N ASN A 817 39.06 6.04 1.11
CA ASN A 817 38.14 7.12 0.76
C ASN A 817 37.78 7.97 1.99
N LYS A 818 37.81 9.30 1.88
CA LYS A 818 37.53 10.22 3.00
C LYS A 818 36.03 10.58 3.04
N GLY A 819 35.19 9.65 3.44
CA GLY A 819 33.74 9.87 3.66
C GLY A 819 33.34 10.07 5.13
N ASP A 820 32.04 10.26 5.33
CA ASP A 820 31.31 10.03 6.58
C ASP A 820 30.62 8.66 6.43
N LEU A 821 30.64 7.82 7.47
CA LEU A 821 30.19 6.43 7.41
C LEU A 821 28.96 6.21 8.27
N THR A 822 27.94 5.58 7.70
CA THR A 822 26.87 4.92 8.45
C THR A 822 26.99 3.42 8.17
N VAL A 823 27.11 2.60 9.20
CA VAL A 823 27.15 1.12 9.07
C VAL A 823 26.28 0.52 10.15
N THR A 824 25.24 -0.19 9.73
CA THR A 824 24.24 -0.79 10.61
C THR A 824 24.05 -2.25 10.23
N PHE A 825 24.11 -3.15 11.21
CA PHE A 825 23.67 -4.53 11.04
C PHE A 825 22.16 -4.58 11.20
N LEU A 826 21.49 -5.24 10.26
CA LEU A 826 20.04 -5.45 10.27
C LEU A 826 19.79 -6.94 10.49
N LEU A 827 19.21 -7.27 11.65
CA LEU A 827 18.92 -8.63 12.08
C LEU A 827 17.41 -8.88 11.95
N SER A 828 17.03 -10.00 11.36
CA SER A 828 15.62 -10.37 11.14
C SER A 828 15.46 -11.90 11.13
N ASP A 829 14.23 -12.36 11.32
CA ASP A 829 13.83 -13.76 11.14
C ASP A 829 12.73 -13.80 10.08
N TRP A 830 13.00 -14.47 8.97
CA TRP A 830 12.06 -14.64 7.85
C TRP A 830 11.68 -16.12 7.63
N GLY A 831 11.82 -16.96 8.67
CA GLY A 831 11.32 -18.33 8.63
C GLY A 831 12.04 -19.25 7.63
N SER A 832 13.27 -18.94 7.21
CA SER A 832 14.05 -19.80 6.29
C SER A 832 14.35 -21.19 6.87
N GLY A 833 14.18 -21.36 8.18
CA GLY A 833 14.34 -22.62 8.90
C GLY A 833 15.79 -23.09 9.01
N ILE A 834 16.76 -22.29 8.59
CA ILE A 834 18.20 -22.60 8.63
C ILE A 834 19.05 -21.41 9.06
N ARG A 835 20.04 -21.65 9.92
CA ARG A 835 20.99 -20.62 10.37
C ARG A 835 22.43 -21.12 10.29
N GLY A 836 23.34 -20.28 9.79
CA GLY A 836 24.78 -20.58 9.80
C GLY A 836 25.32 -20.56 11.23
N GLU A 837 25.76 -21.71 11.76
CA GLU A 837 26.19 -21.86 13.16
C GLU A 837 27.70 -22.06 13.34
N ASP A 838 28.39 -22.63 12.35
CA ASP A 838 29.85 -22.84 12.39
C ASP A 838 30.40 -22.82 10.96
N ALA A 839 31.71 -22.62 10.80
CA ALA A 839 32.34 -22.64 9.48
C ALA A 839 33.81 -23.05 9.52
N SER A 840 34.33 -23.48 8.37
CA SER A 840 35.74 -23.75 8.14
C SER A 840 36.29 -22.84 7.06
N PHE A 841 37.30 -22.02 7.40
CA PHE A 841 38.01 -21.21 6.42
C PHE A 841 38.65 -22.12 5.36
N ALA A 842 38.32 -21.91 4.10
CA ALA A 842 38.76 -22.75 3.01
C ALA A 842 39.99 -22.18 2.31
N PHE A 843 39.84 -21.03 1.64
CA PHE A 843 40.85 -20.52 0.72
C PHE A 843 40.94 -18.98 0.74
N THR A 844 42.14 -18.48 0.49
CA THR A 844 42.42 -17.05 0.31
C THR A 844 42.81 -16.72 -1.13
N GLY A 845 42.76 -15.44 -1.47
CA GLY A 845 43.25 -14.87 -2.72
C GLY A 845 44.76 -15.00 -2.98
N GLY A 846 45.29 -14.22 -3.92
CA GLY A 846 46.69 -14.27 -4.32
C GLY A 846 46.98 -13.72 -5.71
N GLN A 847 48.26 -13.73 -6.09
CA GLN A 847 48.71 -13.20 -7.38
C GLN A 847 48.24 -14.08 -8.54
N PHE A 848 47.48 -13.49 -9.47
CA PHE A 848 47.01 -14.16 -10.68
C PHE A 848 48.00 -13.90 -11.83
N ASP A 849 49.19 -14.47 -11.70
CA ASP A 849 50.34 -14.30 -12.59
C ASP A 849 50.83 -15.63 -13.21
N GLY A 850 49.93 -16.62 -13.28
CA GLY A 850 50.25 -18.00 -13.64
C GLY A 850 50.88 -18.83 -12.53
N THR A 851 51.04 -18.28 -11.31
CA THR A 851 51.44 -19.05 -10.12
C THR A 851 50.29 -19.28 -9.10
N TYR A 852 49.08 -18.78 -9.39
CA TYR A 852 47.93 -18.79 -8.48
C TYR A 852 47.51 -20.17 -7.95
N ASN A 853 47.60 -21.21 -8.78
CA ASN A 853 47.29 -22.60 -8.42
C ASN A 853 48.52 -23.41 -7.99
N ASN A 854 49.67 -22.75 -7.76
CA ASN A 854 50.85 -23.42 -7.25
C ASN A 854 50.69 -23.72 -5.75
N GLU A 855 50.42 -24.98 -5.43
CA GLU A 855 50.26 -25.52 -4.07
C GLU A 855 51.48 -25.26 -3.15
N SER A 856 52.65 -24.94 -3.70
CA SER A 856 53.83 -24.53 -2.91
C SER A 856 53.79 -23.08 -2.42
N ILE A 857 52.82 -22.28 -2.87
CA ILE A 857 52.64 -20.86 -2.53
C ILE A 857 51.31 -20.67 -1.79
N TYR A 858 50.21 -21.21 -2.33
CA TYR A 858 48.86 -21.09 -1.77
C TYR A 858 48.30 -22.49 -1.51
N ASN A 859 47.80 -22.76 -0.30
CA ASN A 859 47.10 -24.02 -0.06
C ASN A 859 45.76 -24.00 -0.81
N ARG A 860 45.57 -24.97 -1.72
CA ARG A 860 44.36 -25.12 -2.54
C ARG A 860 43.52 -26.35 -2.17
N HIS A 861 43.76 -26.92 -0.99
CA HIS A 861 43.06 -28.08 -0.45
C HIS A 861 42.54 -27.82 0.97
N LEU A 862 41.26 -28.11 1.20
CA LEU A 862 40.64 -28.16 2.52
C LEU A 862 40.21 -29.60 2.83
N ASN A 863 40.59 -30.10 4.01
CA ASN A 863 39.98 -31.27 4.61
C ASN A 863 39.08 -30.80 5.75
N PHE A 864 37.82 -31.23 5.76
CA PHE A 864 36.85 -30.86 6.80
C PHE A 864 35.94 -32.03 7.15
N THR A 865 35.27 -31.94 8.29
CA THR A 865 34.28 -32.92 8.77
C THR A 865 33.00 -32.17 9.09
N VAL A 866 31.87 -32.62 8.56
CA VAL A 866 30.58 -31.98 8.83
C VAL A 866 30.16 -32.27 10.29
N PRO A 867 29.76 -31.26 11.08
CA PRO A 867 29.22 -31.48 12.42
C PRO A 867 27.96 -32.33 12.39
N SER A 868 27.75 -33.18 13.40
CA SER A 868 26.61 -34.13 13.41
C SER A 868 25.23 -33.49 13.59
N TRP A 869 25.18 -32.19 13.89
CA TRP A 869 23.95 -31.39 13.97
C TRP A 869 23.64 -30.67 12.65
N ALA A 870 24.61 -30.54 11.73
CA ALA A 870 24.43 -29.72 10.54
C ALA A 870 23.49 -30.42 9.55
N SER A 871 22.45 -29.68 9.13
CA SER A 871 21.46 -30.12 8.15
C SER A 871 21.90 -29.80 6.71
N LYS A 872 22.62 -28.69 6.53
CA LYS A 872 23.08 -28.16 5.24
C LYS A 872 24.52 -27.64 5.33
N VAL A 873 25.24 -27.71 4.21
CA VAL A 873 26.65 -27.28 4.07
C VAL A 873 26.82 -26.50 2.77
N GLU A 874 27.38 -25.30 2.83
CA GLU A 874 27.59 -24.46 1.64
C GLU A 874 29.04 -23.97 1.52
N ILE A 875 29.46 -23.73 0.28
CA ILE A 875 30.61 -22.85 -0.01
C ILE A 875 30.08 -21.42 -0.02
N VAL A 876 30.80 -20.51 0.63
CA VAL A 876 30.50 -19.06 0.64
C VAL A 876 31.77 -18.32 0.25
N ALA A 877 31.70 -17.47 -0.77
CA ALA A 877 32.85 -16.80 -1.36
C ALA A 877 32.60 -15.31 -1.62
N THR A 878 33.58 -14.47 -1.27
CA THR A 878 33.62 -13.04 -1.64
C THR A 878 34.88 -12.79 -2.47
N ILE A 879 34.74 -12.69 -3.79
CA ILE A 879 35.88 -12.65 -4.72
C ILE A 879 35.86 -11.42 -5.63
N THR A 880 37.00 -10.74 -5.75
CA THR A 880 37.19 -9.58 -6.63
C THR A 880 38.57 -9.61 -7.29
N GLY A 881 38.62 -9.35 -8.61
CA GLY A 881 39.86 -9.21 -9.37
C GLY A 881 40.40 -7.78 -9.42
N HIS A 882 41.72 -7.62 -9.26
CA HIS A 882 42.40 -6.33 -9.18
C HIS A 882 43.65 -6.25 -10.07
N GLY A 883 43.85 -5.10 -10.69
CA GLY A 883 45.02 -4.76 -11.50
C GLY A 883 44.82 -5.04 -12.99
N PHE A 884 45.45 -4.19 -13.81
CA PHE A 884 45.27 -4.13 -15.27
C PHE A 884 46.55 -3.68 -16.00
N GLY A 885 46.55 -3.74 -17.33
CA GLY A 885 47.60 -3.14 -18.17
C GLY A 885 48.97 -3.82 -18.07
N LYS A 886 49.02 -5.10 -17.67
CA LYS A 886 50.25 -5.90 -17.55
C LYS A 886 50.44 -6.90 -18.69
N ASP A 887 49.35 -7.34 -19.29
CA ASP A 887 49.32 -8.24 -20.44
C ASP A 887 48.06 -8.01 -21.29
N ASN A 888 47.93 -8.77 -22.38
CA ASN A 888 46.84 -8.61 -23.33
C ASN A 888 45.46 -9.01 -22.80
N ALA A 889 45.37 -9.83 -21.73
CA ALA A 889 44.10 -10.23 -21.12
C ALA A 889 43.58 -9.21 -20.09
N ASN A 890 44.38 -8.23 -19.67
CA ASN A 890 44.04 -7.27 -18.60
C ASN A 890 43.52 -7.91 -17.29
N CYS A 891 43.94 -9.15 -17.01
CA CYS A 891 43.70 -9.75 -15.71
C CYS A 891 44.40 -8.94 -14.60
N ALA A 892 43.91 -8.93 -13.36
CA ALA A 892 42.72 -9.65 -12.88
C ALA A 892 41.42 -8.80 -12.91
N GLU A 893 41.50 -7.50 -13.15
CA GLU A 893 40.32 -6.60 -13.06
C GLU A 893 39.34 -6.73 -14.24
N PHE A 894 39.86 -6.82 -15.48
CA PHE A 894 39.06 -6.83 -16.71
C PHE A 894 39.13 -8.17 -17.45
N CYS A 895 39.17 -9.29 -16.70
CA CYS A 895 39.20 -10.63 -17.27
C CYS A 895 38.38 -11.61 -16.44
N ASP A 896 37.68 -12.54 -17.10
CA ASP A 896 36.92 -13.61 -16.43
C ASP A 896 37.87 -14.65 -15.84
N HIS A 897 38.29 -14.42 -14.59
CA HIS A 897 38.95 -15.43 -13.78
C HIS A 897 37.88 -16.29 -13.10
N GLN A 898 37.93 -17.59 -13.34
CA GLN A 898 36.89 -18.57 -13.01
C GLN A 898 37.31 -19.37 -11.80
N HIS A 899 36.43 -19.51 -10.82
CA HIS A 899 36.72 -20.07 -9.50
C HIS A 899 36.12 -21.46 -9.37
N HIS A 900 36.90 -22.47 -9.72
CA HIS A 900 36.44 -23.86 -9.77
C HIS A 900 36.63 -24.58 -8.44
N TYR A 901 35.59 -25.28 -8.00
CA TYR A 901 35.56 -26.10 -6.80
C TYR A 901 35.31 -27.57 -7.17
N TYR A 902 36.03 -28.49 -6.55
CA TYR A 902 35.92 -29.93 -6.81
C TYR A 902 35.90 -30.73 -5.50
N MET A 903 34.91 -31.62 -5.34
CA MET A 903 34.79 -32.55 -4.22
C MET A 903 34.07 -33.83 -4.65
N ASN A 904 34.57 -35.00 -4.24
CA ASN A 904 33.93 -36.31 -4.44
C ASN A 904 33.48 -36.65 -5.88
N GLY A 905 34.12 -36.05 -6.88
CA GLY A 905 33.80 -36.23 -8.31
C GLY A 905 32.75 -35.26 -8.87
N GLN A 906 32.19 -34.40 -8.01
CA GLN A 906 31.35 -33.26 -8.38
C GLN A 906 32.20 -31.99 -8.53
N SER A 907 31.67 -31.00 -9.25
CA SER A 907 32.32 -29.70 -9.42
C SER A 907 31.35 -28.58 -9.77
N THR A 908 31.66 -27.38 -9.31
CA THR A 908 30.96 -26.13 -9.63
C THR A 908 31.98 -25.02 -9.85
N TYR A 909 31.57 -23.87 -10.36
CA TYR A 909 32.44 -22.70 -10.43
C TYR A 909 31.67 -21.38 -10.41
N GLU A 910 32.30 -20.36 -9.84
CA GLU A 910 31.91 -18.96 -9.98
C GLU A 910 32.67 -18.35 -11.17
N TRP A 911 32.04 -17.41 -11.87
CA TRP A 911 32.58 -16.70 -13.03
C TRP A 911 31.92 -15.31 -13.15
N HIS A 912 32.50 -14.41 -13.93
CA HIS A 912 32.16 -12.99 -13.89
C HIS A 912 31.85 -12.44 -15.30
N PRO A 913 30.66 -12.72 -15.88
CA PRO A 913 30.32 -12.42 -17.28
C PRO A 913 30.50 -10.95 -17.69
N ILE A 914 30.23 -10.01 -16.78
CA ILE A 914 30.11 -8.58 -17.10
C ILE A 914 31.41 -7.99 -17.68
N VAL A 915 32.58 -8.57 -17.37
CA VAL A 915 33.91 -8.17 -17.89
C VAL A 915 34.02 -8.11 -19.41
N TYR A 916 33.16 -8.84 -20.12
CA TYR A 916 33.14 -8.84 -21.58
C TYR A 916 32.37 -7.67 -22.20
N SER A 917 31.67 -6.87 -21.37
CA SER A 917 30.91 -5.69 -21.78
C SER A 917 31.62 -4.38 -21.39
N ASN A 918 31.65 -3.43 -22.32
CA ASN A 918 32.16 -2.08 -22.05
C ASN A 918 31.18 -1.24 -21.21
N GLU A 919 29.90 -1.62 -21.18
CA GLU A 919 28.84 -1.07 -20.32
C GLU A 919 28.45 -2.08 -19.22
N GLY A 920 29.32 -3.04 -18.89
CA GLY A 920 29.00 -4.16 -18.00
C GLY A 920 28.52 -3.78 -16.60
N CYS A 921 29.05 -2.70 -16.02
CA CYS A 921 28.59 -2.15 -14.74
C CYS A 921 27.54 -1.04 -14.91
N GLU A 922 27.46 -0.41 -16.08
CA GLU A 922 26.41 0.56 -16.39
C GLU A 922 25.04 -0.12 -16.51
N ASN A 923 24.99 -1.34 -17.03
CA ASN A 923 23.77 -2.15 -17.09
C ASN A 923 23.31 -2.68 -15.71
N GLU A 924 24.12 -2.51 -14.66
CA GLU A 924 23.84 -3.00 -13.30
C GLU A 924 23.33 -1.87 -12.37
N VAL A 925 22.99 -0.69 -12.90
CA VAL A 925 22.45 0.45 -12.12
C VAL A 925 21.17 0.08 -11.37
N GLN A 926 20.25 -0.64 -12.03
CA GLN A 926 19.02 -1.17 -11.40
C GLN A 926 19.33 -2.19 -10.28
N ASN A 927 20.52 -2.80 -10.29
CA ASN A 927 20.99 -3.76 -9.30
C ASN A 927 21.91 -3.12 -8.23
N GLY A 928 21.87 -1.79 -8.09
CA GLY A 928 22.55 -1.04 -7.03
C GLY A 928 23.90 -0.41 -7.40
N VAL A 929 24.29 -0.36 -8.68
CA VAL A 929 25.45 0.45 -9.10
C VAL A 929 25.08 1.93 -9.11
N VAL A 930 25.80 2.74 -8.32
CA VAL A 930 25.66 4.21 -8.37
C VAL A 930 25.91 4.73 -9.80
N ALA A 931 24.96 5.45 -10.38
CA ALA A 931 25.05 5.95 -11.75
C ALA A 931 26.09 7.08 -11.91
N ASN A 932 26.43 7.42 -13.16
CA ASN A 932 27.05 8.69 -13.58
C ASN A 932 28.25 9.16 -12.74
N GLN A 933 29.11 8.24 -12.34
CA GLN A 933 30.27 8.57 -11.53
C GLN A 933 31.34 9.29 -12.39
N PHE A 934 32.30 9.97 -11.76
CA PHE A 934 33.28 10.82 -12.44
C PHE A 934 34.47 10.06 -13.06
N GLY A 935 34.55 8.75 -12.87
CA GLY A 935 35.60 7.88 -13.43
C GLY A 935 35.04 6.77 -14.29
N SER A 936 35.84 5.74 -14.56
CA SER A 936 35.56 4.69 -15.53
C SER A 936 34.50 3.67 -15.09
N TRP A 937 33.44 4.12 -14.41
CA TRP A 937 32.39 3.28 -13.83
C TRP A 937 31.65 2.34 -14.80
N PRO A 938 31.44 2.63 -16.10
CA PRO A 938 30.63 1.75 -16.98
C PRO A 938 31.19 0.35 -17.25
N TYR A 939 32.52 0.19 -17.32
CA TYR A 939 33.15 -1.07 -17.74
C TYR A 939 32.81 -2.22 -16.79
N GLY A 940 32.55 -3.42 -17.28
CA GLY A 940 32.43 -4.59 -16.39
C GLY A 940 33.75 -4.96 -15.75
N ARG A 941 33.75 -5.30 -14.45
CA ARG A 941 34.92 -5.85 -13.73
C ARG A 941 34.65 -7.24 -13.18
N ALA A 942 35.72 -7.91 -12.83
CA ALA A 942 35.71 -9.30 -12.39
C ALA A 942 35.30 -9.41 -10.91
N GLY A 943 33.99 -9.57 -10.69
CA GLY A 943 33.39 -9.81 -9.37
C GLY A 943 32.98 -8.54 -8.60
N TRP A 944 32.94 -7.38 -9.26
CA TRP A 944 32.54 -6.11 -8.64
C TRP A 944 32.18 -5.04 -9.69
N CYS A 945 31.51 -3.98 -9.22
CA CYS A 945 31.38 -2.71 -9.92
C CYS A 945 31.75 -1.55 -9.00
N ALA A 946 32.30 -0.46 -9.55
CA ALA A 946 32.60 0.72 -8.75
C ALA A 946 31.30 1.32 -8.23
N GLY A 947 31.20 1.63 -6.93
CA GLY A 947 29.95 2.10 -6.34
C GLY A 947 28.88 1.03 -6.16
N GLN A 948 29.29 -0.24 -5.99
CA GLN A 948 28.42 -1.36 -5.62
C GLN A 948 29.02 -2.13 -4.43
N ASP A 949 28.18 -2.86 -3.70
CA ASP A 949 28.60 -3.88 -2.77
C ASP A 949 29.15 -5.13 -3.47
N VAL A 950 29.95 -5.92 -2.75
CA VAL A 950 30.45 -7.21 -3.26
C VAL A 950 29.63 -8.33 -2.63
N LYS A 951 28.58 -8.73 -3.33
CA LYS A 951 27.66 -9.82 -2.93
C LYS A 951 28.42 -11.14 -2.76
N GLN A 952 27.98 -11.97 -1.81
CA GLN A 952 28.56 -13.28 -1.58
C GLN A 952 28.04 -14.28 -2.63
N TRP A 953 28.95 -15.05 -3.25
CA TRP A 953 28.58 -16.22 -4.04
C TRP A 953 28.44 -17.43 -3.12
N THR A 954 27.29 -18.10 -3.16
CA THR A 954 26.99 -19.28 -2.34
C THR A 954 26.68 -20.51 -3.20
N TYR A 955 26.99 -21.70 -2.68
CA TYR A 955 26.66 -22.96 -3.35
C TYR A 955 26.52 -24.13 -2.38
N ASP A 956 25.37 -24.82 -2.43
CA ASP A 956 25.07 -26.00 -1.61
C ASP A 956 25.91 -27.22 -2.02
N ILE A 957 26.71 -27.70 -1.08
CA ILE A 957 27.56 -28.90 -1.20
C ILE A 957 27.15 -30.00 -0.21
N THR A 958 25.95 -29.92 0.38
CA THR A 958 25.38 -30.95 1.29
C THR A 958 25.34 -32.30 0.59
N SER A 959 24.83 -32.34 -0.65
CA SER A 959 24.75 -33.57 -1.45
C SER A 959 26.11 -34.13 -1.90
N TRP A 960 27.19 -33.34 -1.79
CA TRP A 960 28.56 -33.76 -2.09
C TRP A 960 29.30 -34.25 -0.84
N SER A 961 28.83 -33.85 0.34
CA SER A 961 29.50 -34.03 1.62
C SER A 961 29.10 -35.34 2.31
N ASP A 962 30.08 -36.00 2.94
CA ASP A 962 29.80 -37.05 3.91
C ASP A 962 29.30 -36.41 5.21
N MET A 963 27.98 -36.40 5.37
CA MET A 963 27.26 -35.90 6.55
C MET A 963 27.40 -36.82 7.78
N THR A 964 28.05 -37.99 7.67
CA THR A 964 28.16 -38.97 8.78
C THR A 964 29.37 -38.73 9.69
N GLY A 965 29.99 -37.55 9.61
CA GLY A 965 31.24 -37.21 10.31
C GLY A 965 32.49 -37.75 9.62
N GLY A 966 32.39 -38.19 8.37
CA GLY A 966 33.54 -38.54 7.53
C GLY A 966 34.37 -37.32 7.12
N ASN A 967 35.60 -37.57 6.67
CA ASN A 967 36.50 -36.52 6.20
C ASN A 967 36.22 -36.20 4.71
N ASN A 968 35.70 -35.01 4.45
CA ASN A 968 35.52 -34.44 3.13
C ASN A 968 36.81 -33.78 2.63
N HIS A 969 36.98 -33.71 1.30
CA HIS A 969 38.13 -33.11 0.65
C HIS A 969 37.69 -32.17 -0.48
N LEU A 970 37.73 -30.87 -0.20
CA LEU A 970 37.45 -29.82 -1.16
C LEU A 970 38.76 -29.29 -1.75
N SER A 971 38.78 -29.10 -3.06
CA SER A 971 39.91 -28.48 -3.77
C SER A 971 39.44 -27.35 -4.68
N TYR A 972 40.28 -26.33 -4.83
CA TYR A 972 39.92 -25.08 -5.52
C TYR A 972 40.97 -24.65 -6.55
N LYS A 973 40.54 -24.04 -7.66
CA LYS A 973 41.42 -23.48 -8.69
C LYS A 973 40.86 -22.19 -9.27
N GLY A 974 41.70 -21.17 -9.40
CA GLY A 974 41.43 -20.00 -10.24
C GLY A 974 41.93 -20.24 -11.67
N LEU A 975 41.04 -20.29 -12.65
CA LEU A 975 41.33 -20.56 -14.06
C LEU A 975 41.02 -19.34 -14.93
N PHE A 976 41.50 -19.33 -16.17
CA PHE A 976 41.13 -18.35 -17.18
C PHE A 976 40.72 -19.10 -18.45
N ASN A 977 39.48 -18.88 -18.92
CA ASN A 977 38.85 -19.68 -19.99
C ASN A 977 38.96 -21.20 -19.74
N GLY A 978 38.68 -21.65 -18.51
CA GLY A 978 38.74 -23.05 -18.09
C GLY A 978 40.14 -23.70 -18.12
N GLN A 979 41.22 -22.92 -18.19
CA GLN A 979 42.61 -23.41 -18.19
C GLN A 979 43.50 -22.67 -17.18
N GLU A 980 44.67 -23.23 -16.86
CA GLU A 980 45.68 -22.53 -16.07
C GLU A 980 46.10 -21.23 -16.78
N TYR A 981 46.03 -20.09 -16.08
CA TYR A 981 46.33 -18.79 -16.68
C TYR A 981 47.83 -18.65 -17.00
N VAL A 982 48.14 -18.15 -18.20
CA VAL A 982 49.52 -17.90 -18.66
C VAL A 982 49.60 -16.45 -19.17
N PRO A 983 50.11 -15.50 -18.35
CA PRO A 983 50.21 -14.10 -18.75
C PRO A 983 51.12 -13.91 -19.98
N SER A 984 50.74 -13.03 -20.91
CA SER A 984 51.53 -12.83 -22.13
C SER A 984 52.89 -12.13 -21.91
N ASP A 985 53.07 -11.48 -20.76
CA ASP A 985 54.33 -10.85 -20.32
C ASP A 985 55.25 -11.79 -19.52
N GLY A 986 54.73 -12.92 -19.03
CA GLY A 986 55.49 -13.97 -18.34
C GLY A 986 54.90 -14.43 -17.00
N ILE A 987 55.17 -15.68 -16.63
CA ILE A 987 54.73 -16.27 -15.36
C ILE A 987 55.54 -15.70 -14.19
N GLY A 988 54.86 -15.36 -13.09
CA GLY A 988 55.48 -14.77 -11.90
C GLY A 988 55.67 -13.25 -11.96
N ASN A 989 55.16 -12.60 -13.00
CA ASN A 989 55.07 -11.14 -13.08
C ASN A 989 53.77 -10.72 -12.36
N GLY A 990 53.87 -10.34 -11.09
CA GLY A 990 52.73 -9.93 -10.27
C GLY A 990 52.06 -8.60 -10.68
N GLN A 991 51.49 -7.89 -9.70
CA GLN A 991 50.60 -6.73 -9.88
C GLN A 991 49.22 -7.06 -10.46
N ARG A 992 48.81 -8.33 -10.34
CA ARG A 992 47.48 -8.84 -10.69
C ARG A 992 47.05 -9.69 -9.51
N ASN A 993 46.00 -9.29 -8.80
CA ASN A 993 45.63 -9.93 -7.54
C ASN A 993 44.16 -10.31 -7.57
N ILE A 994 43.86 -11.52 -7.15
CA ILE A 994 42.49 -11.93 -6.80
C ILE A 994 42.42 -11.78 -5.29
N HIS A 995 41.48 -10.99 -4.79
CA HIS A 995 41.15 -10.95 -3.36
C HIS A 995 39.96 -11.87 -3.15
N ALA A 996 40.17 -12.99 -2.46
CA ALA A 996 39.16 -13.99 -2.19
C ALA A 996 39.15 -14.31 -0.70
N GLU A 997 37.96 -14.32 -0.12
CA GLU A 997 37.64 -14.82 1.21
C GLU A 997 36.63 -15.96 1.00
N ILE A 998 37.01 -17.21 1.31
CA ILE A 998 36.20 -18.39 0.98
C ILE A 998 36.08 -19.29 2.20
N TRP A 999 34.83 -19.61 2.57
CA TRP A 999 34.45 -20.42 3.72
C TRP A 999 33.62 -21.63 3.29
N VAL A 1000 33.63 -22.68 4.10
CA VAL A 1000 32.61 -23.74 4.11
C VAL A 1000 31.77 -23.55 5.35
N VAL A 1001 30.49 -23.17 5.19
CA VAL A 1001 29.57 -22.85 6.29
C VAL A 1001 28.65 -24.04 6.56
N TYR A 1002 28.42 -24.34 7.83
CA TYR A 1002 27.53 -25.38 8.32
C TYR A 1002 26.28 -24.75 8.93
N TYR A 1003 25.11 -25.19 8.45
CA TYR A 1003 23.82 -24.68 8.89
C TYR A 1003 23.14 -25.70 9.80
N ASN A 1004 22.51 -25.20 10.86
CA ASN A 1004 21.58 -25.95 11.69
C ASN A 1004 20.14 -25.62 11.26
N THR A 1005 19.20 -26.53 11.47
CA THR A 1005 17.77 -26.19 11.37
C THR A 1005 17.35 -25.42 12.61
N THR A 1006 16.82 -24.21 12.44
CA THR A 1006 16.11 -23.53 13.53
C THR A 1006 14.79 -24.25 13.79
N SER A 1007 14.41 -24.40 15.06
CA SER A 1007 13.08 -24.89 15.42
C SER A 1007 12.09 -23.75 15.24
N VAL A 1008 11.24 -23.85 14.22
CA VAL A 1008 10.00 -23.08 14.14
C VAL A 1008 9.14 -23.48 15.35
N GLU A 1009 8.86 -22.54 16.25
CA GLU A 1009 7.88 -22.70 17.35
C GLU A 1009 6.54 -22.06 16.95
#